data_AF-A0A533WE48-F1
#
_entry.id   AF-A0A533WE48-F1
#
_cell.length_a   1.000
_cell.length_b   1.000
_cell.length_c   1.000
_cell.angle_alpha   90.00
_cell.angle_beta   90.00
_cell.angle_gamma   90.00
#
_symmetry.space_group_name_H-M   'P 1'
#
loop_
_entity.id
_entity.type
_entity.pdbx_description
1 polymer ?
#
loop_
_entity_poly.entity_id
_entity_poly.type
_entity_poly.pdbx_seq_one_letter_code
_entity_poly.pdbx_strand_id
1 'polypeptide(L)'
;MTTQRTVFRDESVLFPEHVPHTTPHRMDQIRTLEFYFQSVVEKSPQASQNVLLYGPVGCHRKGQLVLMFDGSLKRVEDVSRGDLLMGPDSAPRKVLETVHGFGKMVEVQPIKGKPFVVSEDHILTVIQTRLKKHPRKPSEDTGGIIRDIRVSELLKLPRWYVGPKGLYKLMRTGVDFPLIPVGPIDAYFLGVYLGDGGSANGGITITSADAEIATVVNGQAGKYLLKVHRYPAGQANLYHLTPGRTGGQALLNRLARDLIALELYKKTSELKFIPTQYKFGSRTTRLEVLAGLLDTDGSLDGGYYDFLTKSKQLAEDVAFVSRSLGFYAFVREKSSHDQFGHEGLYYRVGISGDISKIPTRVSRKQAPTRRQKKSVLRTGFTLKPLGEEEYFGFRVDSDQRYLLDDFSVTHNSGKTMLAKKLGEALQKKAMLYGNLVKLVHVNCRIDRTLQAILVKALSSLGYAYPSRGYSFEELLHSLLEELKRSRTHLILAFDEVDSLVSSDPSTLYTITRLREISQGSQVFSSLLVSKTLDYLKMVDLSTLSSIQWNTVSLEPYSGEQLYDILLSRSVDAFNSGCISEECLQLAADITSTYGDARYALDLVYRAGKVADLSESHTVMPEHVRQAKASLPPQFRKEELSYLTKHQRIVLMAISNLLKKSDSTHVTIGEVEKNYNSLCEGMGVAANHHTQLWSDVNELARKGIIETQLSGKGLRGRTTLIGLSLVSAKELIGELEKGMVTGVRG
;
A
#
# COMPACT_ATOMS: atom_id res chain seq x y z
N MET A 1 21.99 -27.91 34.56
CA MET A 1 21.28 -26.78 33.92
C MET A 1 22.25 -26.14 32.95
N THR A 2 22.25 -26.58 31.69
CA THR A 2 23.01 -25.94 30.62
C THR A 2 22.34 -24.60 30.32
N THR A 3 23.00 -23.50 30.69
CA THR A 3 22.58 -22.15 30.33
C THR A 3 22.60 -22.04 28.81
N GLN A 4 21.42 -22.02 28.19
CA GLN A 4 21.29 -21.70 26.76
C GLN A 4 21.93 -20.33 26.54
N ARG A 5 22.99 -20.31 25.71
CA ARG A 5 23.76 -19.11 25.42
C ARG A 5 22.96 -18.28 24.41
N THR A 6 22.65 -17.03 24.74
CA THR A 6 21.83 -16.13 23.89
C THR A 6 22.67 -15.03 23.25
N VAL A 7 22.30 -14.59 22.05
CA VAL A 7 22.86 -13.41 21.38
C VAL A 7 22.45 -12.10 22.05
N PHE A 8 21.35 -12.13 22.81
CA PHE A 8 20.84 -10.96 23.50
C PHE A 8 21.60 -10.69 24.80
N ARG A 9 21.85 -9.42 25.03
CA ARG A 9 22.20 -8.90 26.35
C ARG A 9 20.94 -8.50 27.10
N ASP A 10 20.05 -7.79 26.41
CA ASP A 10 18.73 -7.37 26.90
C ASP A 10 17.77 -7.21 25.72
N GLU A 11 16.93 -8.21 25.49
CA GLU A 11 15.95 -8.20 24.41
C GLU A 11 14.88 -7.11 24.56
N SER A 12 14.61 -6.67 25.79
CA SER A 12 13.56 -5.70 26.07
C SER A 12 13.84 -4.35 25.42
N VAL A 13 15.12 -4.04 25.16
CA VAL A 13 15.59 -2.83 24.45
C VAL A 13 14.97 -2.67 23.06
N LEU A 14 14.61 -3.79 22.41
CA LEU A 14 14.02 -3.80 21.08
C LEU A 14 12.48 -3.74 21.11
N PHE A 15 11.86 -3.82 22.29
CA PHE A 15 10.40 -3.77 22.38
C PHE A 15 9.85 -2.36 22.17
N PRO A 16 8.64 -2.20 21.60
CA PRO A 16 8.00 -0.89 21.41
C PRO A 16 7.79 -0.11 22.71
N GLU A 17 7.72 -0.80 23.85
CA GLU A 17 7.54 -0.21 25.17
C GLU A 17 8.84 0.39 25.74
N HIS A 18 10.00 -0.04 25.24
CA HIS A 18 11.30 0.41 25.73
C HIS A 18 11.63 1.82 25.27
N VAL A 19 11.98 2.66 26.25
CA VAL A 19 12.36 4.06 26.04
C VAL A 19 13.88 4.16 26.01
N PRO A 20 14.48 4.58 24.89
CA PRO A 20 15.92 4.59 24.75
C PRO A 20 16.55 5.86 25.31
N HIS A 21 17.78 5.74 25.81
CA HIS A 21 18.57 6.88 26.27
C HIS A 21 18.75 7.96 25.18
N THR A 22 19.02 7.55 23.94
CA THR A 22 19.15 8.43 22.76
C THR A 22 18.03 8.20 21.75
N THR A 23 17.58 9.25 21.07
CA THR A 23 16.56 9.17 20.01
C THR A 23 17.13 9.89 18.81
N PRO A 24 17.88 9.17 17.97
CA PRO A 24 18.39 9.71 16.73
C PRO A 24 17.24 10.35 15.94
N HIS A 25 17.51 11.50 15.31
CA HIS A 25 16.59 12.18 14.39
C HIS A 25 15.29 12.72 14.99
N ARG A 26 15.17 12.75 16.33
CA ARG A 26 14.04 13.38 17.05
C ARG A 26 14.47 14.34 18.16
N MET A 27 15.76 14.70 18.22
CA MET A 27 16.30 15.58 19.27
C MET A 27 15.77 17.01 19.17
N ASP A 28 15.48 17.51 17.97
CA ASP A 28 14.93 18.86 17.82
C ASP A 28 13.49 18.93 18.34
N GLN A 29 12.65 17.94 18.01
CA GLN A 29 11.30 17.83 18.58
C GLN A 29 11.34 17.69 20.11
N ILE A 30 12.29 16.91 20.64
CA ILE A 30 12.49 16.79 22.10
C ILE A 30 12.93 18.12 22.72
N ARG A 31 13.85 18.86 22.10
CA ARG A 31 14.28 20.19 22.56
C ARG A 31 13.13 21.19 22.56
N THR A 32 12.28 21.16 21.53
CA THR A 32 11.07 22.01 21.47
C THR A 32 10.10 21.64 22.60
N LEU A 33 9.87 20.35 22.84
CA LEU A 33 9.04 19.90 23.95
C LEU A 33 9.65 20.30 25.31
N GLU A 34 10.96 20.13 25.50
CA GLU A 34 11.68 20.56 26.71
C GLU A 34 11.56 22.07 26.94
N PHE A 35 11.64 22.87 25.88
CA PHE A 35 11.45 24.31 25.94
C PHE A 35 10.03 24.67 26.43
N TYR A 36 8.99 24.01 25.92
CA TYR A 36 7.62 24.24 26.39
C TYR A 36 7.44 23.89 27.87
N PHE A 37 8.08 22.83 28.34
CA PHE A 37 8.03 22.42 29.75
C PHE A 37 9.11 23.05 30.63
N GLN A 38 9.96 23.95 30.10
CA GLN A 38 11.11 24.51 30.83
C GLN A 38 10.69 25.22 32.13
N SER A 39 9.58 25.96 32.07
CA SER A 39 9.02 26.65 33.23
C SER A 39 8.57 25.69 34.34
N VAL A 40 8.07 24.51 33.98
CA VAL A 40 7.70 23.43 34.92
C VAL A 40 8.94 22.84 35.58
N VAL A 41 10.02 22.69 34.80
CA VAL A 41 11.30 22.13 35.24
C VAL A 41 12.07 23.09 36.15
N GLU A 42 12.00 24.41 35.92
CA GLU A 42 12.85 25.40 36.60
C GLU A 42 12.17 26.13 37.78
N LYS A 43 10.84 26.35 37.75
CA LYS A 43 10.16 27.35 38.62
C LYS A 43 8.90 26.81 39.33
N SER A 44 8.98 25.57 39.85
CA SER A 44 7.91 24.63 40.28
C SER A 44 6.84 25.07 41.33
N PRO A 45 6.17 26.22 41.20
CA PRO A 45 4.72 26.17 41.46
C PRO A 45 3.86 27.12 40.60
N GLN A 46 4.43 27.79 39.59
CA GLN A 46 3.69 28.80 38.79
C GLN A 46 3.60 28.52 37.30
N ALA A 47 3.88 27.29 36.86
CA ALA A 47 3.75 26.92 35.45
C ALA A 47 3.00 25.59 35.26
N SER A 48 1.75 25.67 34.82
CA SER A 48 1.04 24.57 34.16
C SER A 48 1.14 24.76 32.65
N GLN A 49 1.42 23.68 31.91
CA GLN A 49 1.57 23.71 30.46
C GLN A 49 0.63 22.71 29.79
N ASN A 50 0.00 23.15 28.71
CA ASN A 50 -0.74 22.29 27.79
C ASN A 50 0.07 22.20 26.50
N VAL A 51 0.50 21.01 26.13
CA VAL A 51 1.32 20.78 24.92
C VAL A 51 0.65 19.73 24.06
N LEU A 52 0.58 19.97 22.75
CA LEU A 52 -0.08 19.11 21.80
C LEU A 52 0.90 18.52 20.78
N LEU A 53 1.15 17.22 20.89
CA LEU A 53 1.86 16.42 19.91
C LEU A 53 0.86 15.93 18.87
N TYR A 54 0.97 16.38 17.63
CA TYR A 54 0.07 15.95 16.56
C TYR A 54 0.82 15.62 15.27
N GLY A 55 0.19 14.81 14.43
CA GLY A 55 0.70 14.54 13.09
C GLY A 55 -0.42 13.96 12.25
N PRO A 56 -0.65 14.43 11.03
CA PRO A 56 -1.82 14.09 10.20
C PRO A 56 -1.81 12.66 9.66
N VAL A 57 -3.01 12.10 9.51
CA VAL A 57 -3.36 10.96 8.64
C VAL A 57 -3.56 11.57 7.25
N GLY A 58 -2.97 11.03 6.18
CA GLY A 58 -3.15 11.64 4.85
C GLY A 58 -4.61 11.60 4.41
N CYS A 59 -5.19 12.71 3.92
CA CYS A 59 -6.64 12.81 3.64
C CYS A 59 -6.98 13.34 2.23
N HIS A 60 -8.19 13.04 1.77
CA HIS A 60 -8.74 13.32 0.43
C HIS A 60 -9.91 14.30 0.47
N ARG A 61 -10.14 15.06 -0.60
CA ARG A 61 -11.37 15.87 -0.74
C ARG A 61 -12.61 14.97 -0.81
N LYS A 62 -13.74 15.48 -0.30
CA LYS A 62 -15.07 14.89 -0.48
C LYS A 62 -15.34 14.46 -1.92
N GLY A 63 -15.97 13.29 -2.08
CA GLY A 63 -16.37 12.74 -3.36
C GLY A 63 -15.27 11.98 -4.10
N GLN A 64 -14.02 12.02 -3.62
CA GLN A 64 -12.96 11.16 -4.12
C GLN A 64 -13.35 9.69 -3.94
N LEU A 65 -13.14 8.88 -4.97
CA LEU A 65 -13.45 7.46 -4.95
C LEU A 65 -12.19 6.64 -4.65
N VAL A 66 -12.36 5.57 -3.87
CA VAL A 66 -11.34 4.58 -3.56
C VAL A 66 -11.79 3.19 -3.94
N LEU A 67 -10.84 2.33 -4.29
CA LEU A 67 -11.09 0.99 -4.75
C LEU A 67 -11.22 0.04 -3.56
N MET A 68 -12.38 -0.62 -3.46
CA MET A 68 -12.67 -1.62 -2.45
C MET A 68 -12.08 -2.98 -2.85
N PHE A 69 -11.85 -3.84 -1.87
CA PHE A 69 -11.25 -5.17 -2.09
C PHE A 69 -12.13 -6.09 -2.98
N ASP A 70 -13.45 -5.90 -2.94
CA ASP A 70 -14.41 -6.61 -3.80
C ASP A 70 -14.48 -6.05 -5.24
N GLY A 71 -13.71 -4.99 -5.54
CA GLY A 71 -13.68 -4.31 -6.83
C GLY A 71 -14.67 -3.16 -6.98
N SER A 72 -15.57 -2.96 -6.02
CA SER A 72 -16.47 -1.81 -6.00
C SER A 72 -15.72 -0.50 -5.74
N LEU A 73 -16.37 0.63 -6.04
CA LEU A 73 -15.85 1.97 -5.75
C LEU A 73 -16.67 2.58 -4.62
N LYS A 74 -15.99 3.16 -3.63
CA LYS A 74 -16.63 3.83 -2.50
C LYS A 74 -16.09 5.24 -2.35
N ARG A 75 -16.94 6.20 -1.99
CA ARG A 75 -16.50 7.58 -1.73
C ARG A 75 -15.76 7.63 -0.40
N VAL A 76 -14.72 8.46 -0.31
CA VAL A 76 -13.89 8.59 0.90
C VAL A 76 -14.70 8.98 2.14
N GLU A 77 -15.78 9.75 1.97
CA GLU A 77 -16.71 10.13 3.05
C GLU A 77 -17.63 8.99 3.50
N ASP A 78 -17.87 7.99 2.66
CA ASP A 78 -18.73 6.85 2.97
C ASP A 78 -17.94 5.66 3.53
N VAL A 79 -16.60 5.70 3.44
CA VAL A 79 -15.72 4.67 3.99
C VAL A 79 -15.93 4.59 5.50
N SER A 80 -16.06 3.36 6.00
CA SER A 80 -16.37 3.06 7.39
C SER A 80 -15.35 2.09 7.98
N ARG A 81 -15.19 2.12 9.31
CA ARG A 81 -14.34 1.17 10.02
C ARG A 81 -14.78 -0.28 9.71
N GLY A 82 -13.80 -1.13 9.39
CA GLY A 82 -14.02 -2.53 9.04
C GLY A 82 -14.09 -2.77 7.53
N ASP A 83 -14.29 -1.73 6.71
CA ASP A 83 -14.24 -1.84 5.26
C ASP A 83 -12.89 -2.41 4.78
N LEU A 84 -12.90 -3.12 3.66
CA LEU A 84 -11.70 -3.66 3.03
C LEU A 84 -11.40 -2.88 1.75
N LEU A 85 -10.29 -2.15 1.74
CA LEU A 85 -9.77 -1.46 0.56
C LEU A 85 -8.81 -2.36 -0.21
N MET A 86 -8.61 -2.05 -1.49
CA MET A 86 -7.66 -2.76 -2.33
C MET A 86 -6.24 -2.20 -2.13
N GLY A 87 -5.30 -3.07 -1.76
CA GLY A 87 -3.87 -2.77 -1.74
C GLY A 87 -3.23 -2.87 -3.14
N PRO A 88 -2.07 -2.22 -3.36
CA PRO A 88 -1.35 -2.30 -4.63
C PRO A 88 -0.81 -3.69 -4.97
N ASP A 89 -0.74 -4.58 -3.98
CA ASP A 89 -0.34 -5.98 -4.05
C ASP A 89 -1.52 -6.94 -4.28
N SER A 90 -2.73 -6.42 -4.55
CA SER A 90 -3.98 -7.19 -4.65
C SER A 90 -4.44 -7.83 -3.33
N ALA A 91 -3.85 -7.46 -2.18
CA ALA A 91 -4.28 -7.94 -0.87
C ALA A 91 -5.21 -6.92 -0.19
N PRO A 92 -6.12 -7.36 0.70
CA PRO A 92 -7.04 -6.45 1.38
C PRO A 92 -6.29 -5.51 2.35
N ARG A 93 -6.86 -4.33 2.56
CA ARG A 93 -6.44 -3.33 3.54
C ARG A 93 -7.63 -2.99 4.42
N LYS A 94 -7.61 -3.43 5.68
CA LYS A 94 -8.73 -3.22 6.60
C LYS A 94 -8.70 -1.80 7.14
N VAL A 95 -9.80 -1.07 6.96
CA VAL A 95 -10.00 0.25 7.54
C VAL A 95 -10.13 0.10 9.06
N LEU A 96 -9.14 0.61 9.77
CA LEU A 96 -9.06 0.63 11.22
C LEU A 96 -9.83 1.80 11.81
N GLU A 97 -9.78 2.96 11.14
CA GLU A 97 -10.34 4.25 11.57
C GLU A 97 -10.66 5.14 10.36
N THR A 98 -11.60 6.07 10.54
CA THR A 98 -11.95 7.14 9.59
C THR A 98 -11.66 8.50 10.23
N VAL A 99 -11.29 9.48 9.43
CA VAL A 99 -10.90 10.84 9.84
C VAL A 99 -11.63 11.83 8.94
N HIS A 100 -12.09 12.93 9.52
CA HIS A 100 -12.79 13.99 8.80
C HIS A 100 -12.37 15.34 9.37
N GLY A 101 -12.09 16.28 8.47
CA GLY A 101 -11.47 17.53 8.85
C GLY A 101 -11.54 18.62 7.80
N PHE A 102 -10.79 19.68 8.07
CA PHE A 102 -10.62 20.85 7.21
C PHE A 102 -9.14 21.21 7.24
N GLY A 103 -8.58 21.53 6.09
CA GLY A 103 -7.18 21.91 5.98
C GLY A 103 -6.84 22.39 4.58
N LYS A 104 -5.62 22.90 4.42
CA LYS A 104 -5.13 23.34 3.12
C LYS A 104 -5.06 22.16 2.17
N MET A 105 -5.69 22.33 1.02
CA MET A 105 -5.76 21.29 0.00
C MET A 105 -4.81 21.59 -1.14
N VAL A 106 -4.43 20.53 -1.86
CA VAL A 106 -3.58 20.62 -3.03
C VAL A 106 -4.19 19.72 -4.11
N GLU A 107 -4.42 20.30 -5.28
CA GLU A 107 -4.80 19.53 -6.45
C GLU A 107 -3.56 18.91 -7.09
N VAL A 108 -3.54 17.59 -7.08
CA VAL A 108 -2.57 16.78 -7.82
C VAL A 108 -3.09 16.61 -9.23
N GLN A 109 -2.32 17.08 -10.21
CA GLN A 109 -2.71 17.08 -11.62
C GLN A 109 -1.79 16.15 -12.43
N PRO A 110 -2.17 14.87 -12.60
CA PRO A 110 -1.42 13.94 -13.45
C PRO A 110 -1.48 14.38 -14.92
N ILE A 111 -0.37 14.21 -15.66
CA ILE A 111 -0.36 14.38 -17.12
C ILE A 111 -1.27 13.37 -17.81
N LYS A 112 -1.39 12.18 -17.22
CA LYS A 112 -2.28 11.12 -17.65
C LYS A 112 -3.12 10.69 -16.47
N GLY A 113 -4.43 10.90 -16.53
CA GLY A 113 -5.36 10.58 -15.45
C GLY A 113 -6.29 11.74 -15.12
N LYS A 114 -7.17 11.52 -14.15
CA LYS A 114 -7.99 12.57 -13.57
C LYS A 114 -7.20 13.29 -12.46
N PRO A 115 -7.32 14.61 -12.31
CA PRO A 115 -6.86 15.29 -11.12
C PRO A 115 -7.58 14.78 -9.88
N PHE A 116 -6.90 14.82 -8.74
CA PHE A 116 -7.47 14.50 -7.43
C PHE A 116 -6.91 15.47 -6.40
N VAL A 117 -7.65 15.66 -5.30
CA VAL A 117 -7.35 16.70 -4.32
C VAL A 117 -7.13 16.06 -2.96
N VAL A 118 -6.01 16.43 -2.34
CA VAL A 118 -5.55 15.87 -1.07
C VAL A 118 -5.09 16.99 -0.15
N SER A 119 -5.03 16.72 1.16
CA SER A 119 -4.45 17.68 2.10
C SER A 119 -2.95 17.88 1.84
N GLU A 120 -2.40 19.04 2.21
CA GLU A 120 -0.96 19.31 2.15
C GLU A 120 -0.12 18.24 2.86
N ASP A 121 -0.70 17.59 3.87
CA ASP A 121 -0.03 16.57 4.66
C ASP A 121 -0.21 15.13 4.15
N HIS A 122 -0.97 14.96 3.07
CA HIS A 122 -1.14 13.67 2.43
C HIS A 122 0.20 13.15 1.89
N ILE A 123 0.42 11.85 1.98
CA ILE A 123 1.64 11.20 1.49
C ILE A 123 1.35 10.62 0.11
N LEU A 124 2.07 11.08 -0.91
CA LEU A 124 2.01 10.50 -2.25
C LEU A 124 3.09 9.44 -2.42
N THR A 125 2.67 8.26 -2.85
CA THR A 125 3.58 7.20 -3.31
C THR A 125 4.03 7.53 -4.73
N VAL A 126 5.26 7.99 -4.87
CA VAL A 126 5.88 8.33 -6.16
C VAL A 126 7.00 7.36 -6.51
N ILE A 127 7.24 7.17 -7.80
CA ILE A 127 8.39 6.42 -8.29
C ILE A 127 9.41 7.37 -8.93
N GLN A 128 10.65 7.29 -8.47
CA GLN A 128 11.76 8.07 -9.00
C GLN A 128 12.23 7.46 -10.32
N THR A 129 12.32 8.29 -11.35
CA THR A 129 12.88 7.90 -12.65
C THR A 129 14.34 8.27 -12.77
N ARG A 130 15.10 7.54 -13.60
CA ARG A 130 16.54 7.78 -13.78
C ARG A 130 16.79 9.21 -14.25
N LEU A 131 17.69 9.92 -13.57
CA LEU A 131 18.31 11.14 -14.08
C LEU A 131 18.98 10.85 -15.43
N LYS A 132 18.82 11.75 -16.41
CA LYS A 132 19.45 11.59 -17.73
C LYS A 132 20.98 11.52 -17.57
N LYS A 133 21.62 10.60 -18.32
CA LYS A 133 23.09 10.54 -18.44
C LYS A 133 23.63 11.90 -18.92
N HIS A 134 24.48 12.53 -18.12
CA HIS A 134 25.36 13.59 -18.59
C HIS A 134 26.59 12.91 -19.26
N PRO A 135 27.03 13.33 -20.46
CA PRO A 135 28.10 12.64 -21.20
C PRO A 135 29.41 12.49 -20.43
N ARG A 136 29.71 13.44 -19.52
CA ARG A 136 30.94 13.49 -18.71
C ARG A 136 30.77 13.05 -17.25
N LYS A 137 29.54 12.88 -16.75
CA LYS A 137 29.24 12.48 -15.36
C LYS A 137 27.99 11.58 -15.37
N PRO A 138 28.15 10.24 -15.45
CA PRO A 138 27.01 9.34 -15.38
C PRO A 138 26.31 9.49 -14.02
N SER A 139 24.99 9.68 -14.02
CA SER A 139 24.20 9.73 -12.79
C SER A 139 24.21 8.37 -12.08
N GLU A 140 24.38 8.41 -10.76
CA GLU A 140 24.45 7.26 -9.83
C GLU A 140 23.06 6.70 -9.46
N ASP A 141 21.99 7.31 -9.96
CA ASP A 141 20.63 7.16 -9.44
C ASP A 141 19.82 6.08 -10.21
N THR A 142 19.48 4.99 -9.53
CA THR A 142 18.74 3.84 -10.07
C THR A 142 17.24 4.13 -10.07
N GLY A 143 16.73 4.68 -11.17
CA GLY A 143 15.28 4.88 -11.33
C GLY A 143 14.50 3.57 -11.21
N GLY A 144 13.34 3.62 -10.55
CA GLY A 144 12.55 2.47 -10.12
C GLY A 144 12.25 2.46 -8.61
N ILE A 145 12.93 3.31 -7.82
CA ILE A 145 12.74 3.44 -6.37
C ILE A 145 11.38 4.08 -6.08
N ILE A 146 10.58 3.40 -5.25
CA ILE A 146 9.33 3.93 -4.70
C ILE A 146 9.69 4.80 -3.49
N ARG A 147 9.08 5.98 -3.40
CA ARG A 147 9.21 6.91 -2.28
C ARG A 147 7.83 7.40 -1.87
N ASP A 148 7.62 7.45 -0.57
CA ASP A 148 6.42 8.02 0.02
C ASP A 148 6.79 9.42 0.52
N ILE A 149 6.27 10.46 -0.16
CA ILE A 149 6.66 11.86 0.07
C ILE A 149 5.41 12.69 0.35
N ARG A 150 5.48 13.56 1.37
CA ARG A 150 4.37 14.47 1.71
C ARG A 150 4.15 15.50 0.61
N VAL A 151 2.90 15.87 0.38
CA VAL A 151 2.54 16.86 -0.64
C VAL A 151 3.16 18.23 -0.33
N SER A 152 3.21 18.65 0.94
CA SER A 152 3.85 19.88 1.40
C SER A 152 5.36 19.92 1.13
N GLU A 153 6.03 18.78 1.11
CA GLU A 153 7.44 18.66 0.70
C GLU A 153 7.57 18.70 -0.83
N LEU A 154 6.71 17.98 -1.54
CA LEU A 154 6.69 17.98 -3.01
C LEU A 154 6.44 19.38 -3.58
N LEU A 155 5.65 20.23 -2.88
CA LEU A 155 5.42 21.63 -3.23
C LEU A 155 6.70 22.49 -3.17
N LYS A 156 7.63 22.16 -2.27
CA LYS A 156 8.91 22.88 -2.10
C LYS A 156 9.95 22.45 -3.12
N LEU A 157 9.74 21.32 -3.80
CA LEU A 157 10.69 20.80 -4.77
C LEU A 157 10.61 21.55 -6.11
N PRO A 158 11.76 21.71 -6.81
CA PRO A 158 11.78 22.38 -8.09
C PRO A 158 11.08 21.56 -9.19
N ARG A 159 10.65 22.25 -10.26
CA ARG A 159 9.88 21.68 -11.39
C ARG A 159 10.49 20.43 -12.05
N TRP A 160 11.79 20.22 -11.91
CA TRP A 160 12.48 19.06 -12.48
C TRP A 160 12.36 17.81 -11.59
N TYR A 161 11.98 17.93 -10.32
CA TYR A 161 11.48 16.80 -9.52
C TYR A 161 9.97 16.61 -9.73
N VAL A 162 9.20 17.68 -9.55
CA VAL A 162 7.74 17.66 -9.59
C VAL A 162 7.26 18.50 -10.76
N GLY A 163 6.88 17.83 -11.85
CA GLY A 163 6.40 18.47 -13.06
C GLY A 163 6.07 17.47 -14.16
N PRO A 164 5.60 17.95 -15.33
CA PRO A 164 5.18 17.07 -16.44
C PRO A 164 6.27 16.06 -16.86
N LYS A 165 7.52 16.54 -16.88
CA LYS A 165 8.72 15.77 -17.19
C LYS A 165 9.62 15.54 -15.97
N GLY A 166 9.12 15.80 -14.76
CA GLY A 166 9.88 15.70 -13.52
C GLY A 166 10.36 14.28 -13.20
N LEU A 167 11.32 14.14 -12.30
CA LEU A 167 11.90 12.86 -11.90
C LEU A 167 10.89 11.97 -11.17
N TYR A 168 10.07 12.55 -10.30
CA TYR A 168 9.03 11.82 -9.59
C TYR A 168 7.81 11.62 -10.49
N LYS A 169 7.29 10.40 -10.47
CA LYS A 169 6.10 10.00 -11.22
C LYS A 169 5.08 9.41 -10.24
N LEU A 170 3.82 9.75 -10.41
CA LEU A 170 2.74 8.98 -9.78
C LEU A 170 2.73 7.58 -10.37
N MET A 171 2.39 6.61 -9.54
CA MET A 171 2.36 5.20 -9.88
C MET A 171 0.92 4.67 -9.85
N ARG A 172 0.59 3.88 -10.87
CA ARG A 172 -0.60 3.03 -10.91
C ARG A 172 -0.21 1.56 -10.92
N THR A 173 -1.14 0.69 -10.56
CA THR A 173 -0.93 -0.76 -10.67
C THR A 173 -2.20 -1.49 -11.11
N GLY A 174 -2.04 -2.62 -11.80
CA GLY A 174 -3.15 -3.55 -11.99
C GLY A 174 -3.31 -4.41 -10.74
N VAL A 175 -4.49 -5.01 -10.58
CA VAL A 175 -4.81 -5.87 -9.43
C VAL A 175 -5.56 -7.11 -9.87
N ASP A 176 -5.48 -8.13 -9.02
CA ASP A 176 -6.30 -9.32 -9.10
C ASP A 176 -7.38 -9.28 -8.00
N PHE A 177 -8.63 -9.47 -8.40
CA PHE A 177 -9.76 -9.47 -7.48
C PHE A 177 -9.94 -10.84 -6.84
N PRO A 178 -10.63 -10.93 -5.69
CA PRO A 178 -11.06 -12.20 -5.13
C PRO A 178 -11.77 -13.06 -6.18
N LEU A 179 -11.55 -14.37 -6.12
CA LEU A 179 -12.16 -15.31 -7.07
C LEU A 179 -13.69 -15.26 -6.98
N ILE A 180 -14.31 -14.70 -8.01
CA ILE A 180 -15.75 -14.79 -8.26
C ILE A 180 -15.99 -15.98 -9.20
N PRO A 181 -17.01 -16.81 -8.98
CA PRO A 181 -17.38 -17.87 -9.91
C PRO A 181 -17.52 -17.34 -11.34
N VAL A 182 -16.91 -18.04 -12.29
CA VAL A 182 -16.99 -17.68 -13.70
C VAL A 182 -18.45 -17.75 -14.13
N GLY A 183 -18.90 -16.72 -14.84
CA GLY A 183 -20.26 -16.67 -15.36
C GLY A 183 -20.58 -17.81 -16.33
N PRO A 184 -21.87 -18.08 -16.57
CA PRO A 184 -22.30 -19.20 -17.41
C PRO A 184 -21.96 -19.02 -18.90
N ILE A 185 -21.64 -17.80 -19.33
CA ILE A 185 -21.32 -17.46 -20.71
C ILE A 185 -19.80 -17.38 -20.85
N ASP A 186 -19.27 -17.89 -21.96
CA ASP A 186 -17.86 -17.76 -22.29
C ASP A 186 -17.44 -16.29 -22.31
N ALA A 187 -16.38 -15.96 -21.59
CA ALA A 187 -15.94 -14.58 -21.36
C ALA A 187 -15.67 -13.81 -22.66
N TYR A 188 -15.03 -14.44 -23.64
CA TYR A 188 -14.78 -13.82 -24.94
C TYR A 188 -16.06 -13.69 -25.75
N PHE A 189 -16.91 -14.73 -25.79
CA PHE A 189 -18.20 -14.64 -26.47
C PHE A 189 -19.06 -13.52 -25.89
N LEU A 190 -19.05 -13.32 -24.56
CA LEU A 190 -19.73 -12.20 -23.92
C LEU A 190 -19.21 -10.86 -24.44
N GLY A 191 -17.88 -10.71 -24.59
CA GLY A 191 -17.29 -9.53 -25.19
C GLY A 191 -17.80 -9.27 -26.61
N VAL A 192 -17.86 -10.31 -27.44
CA VAL A 192 -18.44 -10.25 -28.79
C VAL A 192 -19.93 -9.85 -28.75
N TYR A 193 -20.71 -10.43 -27.84
CA TYR A 193 -22.12 -10.08 -27.69
C TYR A 193 -22.32 -8.63 -27.24
N LEU A 194 -21.46 -8.13 -26.35
CA LEU A 194 -21.51 -6.75 -25.88
C LEU A 194 -21.19 -5.75 -26.99
N GLY A 195 -20.35 -6.12 -27.94
CA GLY A 195 -20.12 -5.33 -29.13
C GLY A 195 -21.22 -5.49 -30.18
N ASP A 196 -21.04 -6.48 -31.07
CA ASP A 196 -21.86 -6.72 -32.25
C ASP A 196 -23.11 -7.59 -32.01
N GLY A 197 -23.38 -7.97 -30.75
CA GLY A 197 -24.51 -8.81 -30.39
C GLY A 197 -25.82 -8.06 -30.21
N GLY A 198 -26.92 -8.78 -30.40
CA GLY A 198 -28.29 -8.31 -30.17
C GLY A 198 -29.21 -9.44 -29.72
N SER A 199 -30.38 -9.06 -29.22
CA SER A 199 -31.46 -9.98 -28.88
C SER A 199 -32.71 -9.55 -29.64
N ALA A 200 -33.06 -10.23 -30.72
CA ALA A 200 -34.23 -9.94 -31.55
C ALA A 200 -34.97 -11.22 -31.92
N ASN A 201 -36.28 -11.12 -32.18
CA ASN A 201 -37.12 -12.21 -32.71
C ASN A 201 -37.02 -13.56 -31.97
N GLY A 202 -36.85 -13.53 -30.64
CA GLY A 202 -36.78 -14.74 -29.81
C GLY A 202 -35.43 -15.48 -29.82
N GLY A 203 -34.42 -14.95 -30.51
CA GLY A 203 -33.08 -15.51 -30.59
C GLY A 203 -31.98 -14.50 -30.21
N ILE A 204 -30.74 -14.96 -30.30
CA ILE A 204 -29.54 -14.14 -30.09
C ILE A 204 -28.87 -13.96 -31.44
N THR A 205 -28.51 -12.73 -31.78
CA THR A 205 -27.92 -12.38 -33.08
C THR A 205 -26.54 -11.79 -32.89
N ILE A 206 -25.57 -12.16 -33.73
CA ILE A 206 -24.25 -11.54 -33.79
C ILE A 206 -23.96 -11.24 -35.26
N THR A 207 -23.54 -10.01 -35.56
CA THR A 207 -23.19 -9.62 -36.94
C THR A 207 -21.67 -9.50 -37.04
N SER A 208 -21.02 -10.30 -37.87
CA SER A 208 -19.56 -10.19 -38.06
C SER A 208 -19.11 -10.68 -39.44
N ALA A 209 -18.05 -10.05 -39.96
CA ALA A 209 -17.36 -10.48 -41.18
C ALA A 209 -16.18 -11.43 -40.90
N ASP A 210 -15.68 -11.47 -39.67
CA ASP A 210 -14.46 -12.20 -39.30
C ASP A 210 -14.76 -13.68 -39.01
N ALA A 211 -13.98 -14.60 -39.60
CA ALA A 211 -14.21 -16.05 -39.50
C ALA A 211 -13.88 -16.60 -38.09
N GLU A 212 -12.95 -15.95 -37.41
CA GLU A 212 -12.55 -16.26 -36.04
C GLU A 212 -13.74 -16.05 -35.09
N ILE A 213 -14.51 -14.97 -35.27
CA ILE A 213 -15.74 -14.71 -34.49
C ILE A 213 -16.79 -15.78 -34.78
N ALA A 214 -16.97 -16.19 -36.05
CA ALA A 214 -17.91 -17.25 -36.41
C ALA A 214 -17.61 -18.56 -35.66
N THR A 215 -16.33 -18.91 -35.49
CA THR A 215 -15.89 -20.12 -34.78
C THR A 215 -16.31 -20.06 -33.30
N VAL A 216 -16.12 -18.90 -32.66
CA VAL A 216 -16.54 -18.67 -31.27
C VAL A 216 -18.05 -18.76 -31.13
N VAL A 217 -18.80 -18.18 -32.06
CA VAL A 217 -20.27 -18.22 -32.07
C VAL A 217 -20.78 -19.66 -32.15
N ASN A 218 -20.21 -20.45 -33.06
CA ASN A 218 -20.57 -21.87 -33.20
C ASN A 218 -20.20 -22.69 -31.94
N GLY A 219 -19.04 -22.43 -31.33
CA GLY A 219 -18.64 -23.08 -30.08
C GLY A 219 -19.59 -22.77 -28.92
N GLN A 220 -20.00 -21.51 -28.78
CA GLN A 220 -20.98 -21.10 -27.77
C GLN A 220 -22.35 -21.72 -28.04
N ALA A 221 -22.81 -21.73 -29.29
CA ALA A 221 -24.07 -22.37 -29.66
C ALA A 221 -24.06 -23.87 -29.31
N GLY A 222 -22.95 -24.57 -29.58
CA GLY A 222 -22.75 -25.98 -29.21
C GLY A 222 -22.88 -26.23 -27.71
N LYS A 223 -22.26 -25.39 -26.86
CA LYS A 223 -22.38 -25.47 -25.38
C LYS A 223 -23.83 -25.36 -24.89
N TYR A 224 -24.67 -24.65 -25.64
CA TYR A 224 -26.07 -24.39 -25.29
C TYR A 224 -27.07 -25.22 -26.11
N LEU A 225 -26.58 -26.15 -26.93
CA LEU A 225 -27.39 -26.98 -27.83
C LEU A 225 -28.29 -26.16 -28.78
N LEU A 226 -27.78 -25.02 -29.27
CA LEU A 226 -28.47 -24.13 -30.20
C LEU A 226 -28.06 -24.39 -31.65
N LYS A 227 -28.97 -24.10 -32.57
CA LYS A 227 -28.68 -24.05 -34.01
C LYS A 227 -28.23 -22.64 -34.40
N VAL A 228 -27.24 -22.55 -35.27
CA VAL A 228 -26.76 -21.28 -35.84
C VAL A 228 -27.25 -21.17 -37.27
N HIS A 229 -28.13 -20.20 -37.53
CA HIS A 229 -28.51 -19.82 -38.88
C HIS A 229 -27.65 -18.65 -39.34
N ARG A 230 -27.11 -18.73 -40.55
CA ARG A 230 -26.27 -17.70 -41.15
C ARG A 230 -27.04 -16.99 -42.26
N TYR A 231 -27.13 -15.66 -42.17
CA TYR A 231 -27.75 -14.82 -43.18
C TYR A 231 -26.74 -13.79 -43.72
N PRO A 232 -26.70 -13.50 -45.02
CA PRO A 232 -25.88 -12.41 -45.55
C PRO A 232 -26.35 -11.05 -45.01
N ALA A 233 -25.40 -10.21 -44.58
CA ALA A 233 -25.65 -8.86 -44.06
C ALA A 233 -24.61 -7.88 -44.63
N GLY A 234 -24.80 -7.48 -45.90
CA GLY A 234 -23.80 -6.68 -46.63
C GLY A 234 -22.50 -7.46 -46.83
N GLN A 235 -21.37 -6.89 -46.40
CA GLN A 235 -20.06 -7.57 -46.40
C GLN A 235 -19.86 -8.51 -45.19
N ALA A 236 -20.80 -8.52 -44.24
CA ALA A 236 -20.75 -9.34 -43.04
C ALA A 236 -21.79 -10.47 -43.07
N ASN A 237 -21.77 -11.32 -42.05
CA ASN A 237 -22.77 -12.36 -41.85
C ASN A 237 -23.49 -12.11 -40.52
N LEU A 238 -24.82 -12.25 -40.55
CA LEU A 238 -25.65 -12.31 -39.37
C LEU A 238 -25.78 -13.77 -38.91
N TYR A 239 -25.30 -14.06 -37.72
CA TYR A 239 -25.43 -15.34 -37.05
C TYR A 239 -26.60 -15.28 -36.07
N HIS A 240 -27.66 -16.05 -36.33
CA HIS A 240 -28.86 -16.12 -35.50
C HIS A 240 -28.93 -17.46 -34.77
N LEU A 241 -28.82 -17.42 -33.45
CA LEU A 241 -28.82 -18.59 -32.57
C LEU A 241 -30.24 -18.87 -32.09
N THR A 242 -30.78 -20.03 -32.46
CA THR A 242 -32.16 -20.44 -32.14
C THR A 242 -32.24 -21.86 -31.56
N PRO A 243 -33.27 -22.17 -30.76
CA PRO A 243 -33.49 -23.52 -30.22
C PRO A 243 -34.00 -24.53 -31.27
N GLY A 244 -34.25 -24.12 -32.52
CA GLY A 244 -34.51 -25.04 -33.63
C GLY A 244 -35.89 -25.74 -33.68
N ARG A 245 -36.85 -25.41 -32.80
CA ARG A 245 -38.26 -25.85 -32.90
C ARG A 245 -39.20 -24.68 -33.18
N THR A 246 -39.99 -24.81 -34.24
CA THR A 246 -41.06 -23.91 -34.68
C THR A 246 -42.39 -24.46 -34.19
N GLY A 247 -43.12 -23.72 -33.35
CA GLY A 247 -44.50 -24.05 -32.94
C GLY A 247 -44.63 -24.44 -31.46
N GLY A 248 -45.34 -23.60 -30.69
CA GLY A 248 -45.54 -23.71 -29.24
C GLY A 248 -44.85 -22.57 -28.50
N GLN A 249 -45.53 -21.97 -27.51
CA GLN A 249 -45.02 -20.82 -26.72
C GLN A 249 -43.53 -20.97 -26.42
N ALA A 250 -42.70 -20.10 -27.00
CA ALA A 250 -41.26 -20.24 -27.02
C ALA A 250 -40.70 -20.15 -25.60
N LEU A 251 -40.44 -21.30 -24.97
CA LEU A 251 -39.59 -21.38 -23.80
C LEU A 251 -38.25 -20.74 -24.16
N LEU A 252 -37.93 -19.61 -23.52
CA LEU A 252 -36.65 -18.90 -23.68
C LEU A 252 -35.50 -19.90 -23.62
N ASN A 253 -34.60 -19.84 -24.60
CA ASN A 253 -33.44 -20.72 -24.65
C ASN A 253 -32.49 -20.43 -23.48
N ARG A 254 -31.66 -21.42 -23.10
CA ARG A 254 -30.79 -21.30 -21.91
C ARG A 254 -29.83 -20.11 -21.99
N LEU A 255 -29.28 -19.81 -23.17
CA LEU A 255 -28.38 -18.66 -23.36
C LEU A 255 -29.13 -17.34 -23.17
N ALA A 256 -30.38 -17.25 -23.64
CA ALA A 256 -31.24 -16.09 -23.40
C ALA A 256 -31.58 -15.93 -21.91
N ARG A 257 -31.81 -17.03 -21.16
CA ARG A 257 -32.04 -16.98 -19.71
C ARG A 257 -30.79 -16.50 -18.96
N ASP A 258 -29.62 -16.98 -19.36
CA ASP A 258 -28.35 -16.54 -18.76
C ASP A 258 -28.07 -15.07 -19.07
N LEU A 259 -28.41 -14.59 -20.27
CA LEU A 259 -28.38 -13.15 -20.60
C LEU A 259 -29.43 -12.33 -19.84
N ILE A 260 -30.61 -12.89 -19.53
CA ILE A 260 -31.61 -12.24 -18.67
C ILE A 260 -31.07 -12.11 -17.25
N ALA A 261 -30.46 -13.18 -16.70
CA ALA A 261 -29.85 -13.17 -15.38
C ALA A 261 -28.69 -12.18 -15.27
N LEU A 262 -28.02 -11.88 -16.39
CA LEU A 262 -26.98 -10.84 -16.49
C LEU A 262 -27.53 -9.46 -16.84
N GLU A 263 -28.85 -9.31 -16.98
CA GLU A 263 -29.52 -8.07 -17.39
C GLU A 263 -29.05 -7.54 -18.75
N LEU A 264 -28.64 -8.42 -19.67
CA LEU A 264 -28.13 -8.06 -21.00
C LEU A 264 -29.08 -8.44 -22.15
N TYR A 265 -30.13 -9.21 -21.85
CA TYR A 265 -31.12 -9.59 -22.86
C TYR A 265 -31.96 -8.38 -23.27
N LYS A 266 -32.16 -8.20 -24.58
CA LYS A 266 -32.89 -7.07 -25.21
C LYS A 266 -32.35 -5.66 -24.89
N LYS A 267 -31.16 -5.53 -24.29
CA LYS A 267 -30.51 -4.23 -24.12
C LYS A 267 -30.03 -3.66 -25.46
N THR A 268 -30.34 -2.41 -25.72
CA THR A 268 -29.82 -1.63 -26.86
C THR A 268 -28.36 -1.26 -26.63
N SER A 269 -27.66 -0.85 -27.70
CA SER A 269 -26.24 -0.47 -27.65
C SER A 269 -25.90 0.62 -26.62
N GLU A 270 -26.85 1.49 -26.27
CA GLU A 270 -26.64 2.54 -25.26
C GLU A 270 -26.76 2.06 -23.82
N LEU A 271 -27.35 0.88 -23.57
CA LEU A 271 -27.63 0.36 -22.22
C LEU A 271 -26.75 -0.85 -21.84
N LYS A 272 -25.90 -1.34 -22.75
CA LYS A 272 -24.98 -2.46 -22.49
C LYS A 272 -23.93 -2.07 -21.44
N PHE A 273 -23.44 -3.04 -20.67
CA PHE A 273 -22.41 -2.88 -19.63
C PHE A 273 -21.70 -4.23 -19.39
N ILE A 274 -20.58 -4.24 -18.69
CA ILE A 274 -19.88 -5.50 -18.33
C ILE A 274 -20.42 -5.99 -16.99
N PRO A 275 -21.06 -7.18 -16.91
CA PRO A 275 -21.60 -7.68 -15.65
C PRO A 275 -20.50 -7.93 -14.60
N THR A 276 -20.84 -7.72 -13.33
CA THR A 276 -19.91 -7.72 -12.18
C THR A 276 -18.99 -8.95 -12.13
N GLN A 277 -19.53 -10.16 -12.35
CA GLN A 277 -18.76 -11.40 -12.32
C GLN A 277 -17.69 -11.51 -13.43
N TYR A 278 -17.82 -10.74 -14.50
CA TYR A 278 -16.81 -10.63 -15.56
C TYR A 278 -15.91 -9.42 -15.35
N LYS A 279 -16.46 -8.31 -14.85
CA LYS A 279 -15.75 -7.07 -14.54
C LYS A 279 -14.71 -7.25 -13.42
N PHE A 280 -15.07 -7.98 -12.37
CA PHE A 280 -14.22 -8.34 -11.23
C PHE A 280 -13.79 -9.81 -11.26
N GLY A 281 -14.02 -10.50 -12.39
CA GLY A 281 -13.61 -11.88 -12.56
C GLY A 281 -12.09 -12.06 -12.57
N SER A 282 -11.66 -13.31 -12.73
CA SER A 282 -10.25 -13.65 -12.86
C SER A 282 -9.54 -12.79 -13.92
N ARG A 283 -8.22 -12.64 -13.80
CA ARG A 283 -7.42 -11.93 -14.79
C ARG A 283 -7.68 -12.43 -16.23
N THR A 284 -7.79 -13.74 -16.40
CA THR A 284 -8.12 -14.38 -17.68
C THR A 284 -9.52 -14.00 -18.15
N THR A 285 -10.54 -14.07 -17.29
CA THR A 285 -11.91 -13.67 -17.61
C THR A 285 -11.97 -12.22 -18.10
N ARG A 286 -11.31 -11.30 -17.40
CA ARG A 286 -11.21 -9.89 -17.77
C ARG A 286 -10.51 -9.67 -19.11
N LEU A 287 -9.42 -10.40 -19.37
CA LEU A 287 -8.69 -10.35 -20.65
C LEU A 287 -9.53 -10.86 -21.82
N GLU A 288 -10.25 -11.97 -21.64
CA GLU A 288 -11.09 -12.56 -22.68
C GLU A 288 -12.29 -11.67 -23.04
N VAL A 289 -12.98 -11.09 -22.05
CA VAL A 289 -14.07 -10.13 -22.30
C VAL A 289 -13.55 -8.91 -23.06
N LEU A 290 -12.41 -8.37 -22.62
CA LEU A 290 -11.78 -7.24 -23.28
C LEU A 290 -11.36 -7.59 -24.73
N ALA A 291 -10.82 -8.78 -24.95
CA ALA A 291 -10.46 -9.26 -26.28
C ALA A 291 -11.67 -9.35 -27.21
N GLY A 292 -12.79 -9.92 -26.75
CA GLY A 292 -14.02 -10.01 -27.53
C GLY A 292 -14.58 -8.64 -27.92
N LEU A 293 -14.59 -7.68 -26.99
CA LEU A 293 -15.02 -6.30 -27.24
C LEU A 293 -14.11 -5.56 -28.24
N LEU A 294 -12.80 -5.80 -28.15
CA LEU A 294 -11.84 -5.21 -29.08
C LEU A 294 -11.96 -5.84 -30.47
N ASP A 295 -12.25 -7.14 -30.55
CA ASP A 295 -12.44 -7.86 -31.80
C ASP A 295 -13.72 -7.48 -32.56
N THR A 296 -14.70 -6.87 -31.89
CA THR A 296 -15.88 -6.25 -32.54
C THR A 296 -15.65 -4.76 -32.84
N ASP A 297 -15.77 -3.90 -31.83
CA ASP A 297 -15.83 -2.44 -31.97
C ASP A 297 -14.48 -1.76 -31.70
N GLY A 298 -13.45 -2.54 -31.40
CA GLY A 298 -12.08 -2.04 -31.28
C GLY A 298 -11.39 -1.85 -32.62
N SER A 299 -10.50 -0.87 -32.66
CA SER A 299 -9.54 -0.65 -33.74
C SER A 299 -8.13 -0.58 -33.16
N LEU A 300 -7.15 -1.10 -33.89
CA LEU A 300 -5.75 -1.10 -33.50
C LEU A 300 -4.98 -0.17 -34.45
N ASP A 301 -4.40 0.89 -33.90
CA ASP A 301 -3.55 1.80 -34.67
C ASP A 301 -2.39 2.31 -33.80
N GLY A 302 -1.19 2.45 -34.38
CA GLY A 302 -0.03 3.05 -33.71
C GLY A 302 0.41 2.39 -32.39
N GLY A 303 0.06 1.13 -32.14
CA GLY A 303 0.35 0.43 -30.87
C GLY A 303 -0.59 0.82 -29.72
N TYR A 304 -1.83 1.18 -30.06
CA TYR A 304 -2.89 1.58 -29.15
C TYR A 304 -4.24 1.02 -29.63
N TYR A 305 -5.08 0.56 -28.71
CA TYR A 305 -6.46 0.19 -29.03
C TYR A 305 -7.40 1.37 -28.81
N ASP A 306 -8.30 1.56 -29.76
CA ASP A 306 -9.37 2.52 -29.70
C ASP A 306 -10.72 1.81 -29.83
N PHE A 307 -11.55 1.93 -28.81
CA PHE A 307 -12.85 1.28 -28.68
C PHE A 307 -13.93 2.36 -28.61
N LEU A 308 -14.94 2.26 -29.46
CA LEU A 308 -16.02 3.24 -29.56
C LEU A 308 -17.35 2.60 -29.20
N THR A 309 -18.12 3.23 -28.31
CA THR A 309 -19.45 2.73 -27.94
C THR A 309 -20.43 3.87 -27.67
N LYS A 310 -21.74 3.60 -27.85
CA LYS A 310 -22.82 4.52 -27.43
C LYS A 310 -23.09 4.46 -25.93
N SER A 311 -22.74 3.36 -25.26
CA SER A 311 -22.98 3.20 -23.83
C SER A 311 -21.86 3.84 -23.00
N LYS A 312 -22.21 4.86 -22.21
CA LYS A 312 -21.29 5.47 -21.23
C LYS A 312 -20.81 4.45 -20.21
N GLN A 313 -21.72 3.61 -19.71
CA GLN A 313 -21.42 2.59 -18.71
C GLN A 313 -20.46 1.54 -19.27
N LEU A 314 -20.69 1.05 -20.49
CA LEU A 314 -19.77 0.12 -21.15
C LEU A 314 -18.39 0.73 -21.35
N ALA A 315 -18.32 2.01 -21.74
CA ALA A 315 -17.04 2.72 -21.89
C ALA A 315 -16.27 2.82 -20.57
N GLU A 316 -16.97 3.15 -19.48
CA GLU A 316 -16.39 3.20 -18.13
C GLU A 316 -15.96 1.81 -17.64
N ASP A 317 -16.75 0.78 -17.91
CA ASP A 317 -16.43 -0.62 -17.58
C ASP A 317 -15.21 -1.12 -18.35
N VAL A 318 -15.11 -0.85 -19.65
CA VAL A 318 -13.94 -1.19 -20.47
C VAL A 318 -12.69 -0.48 -19.94
N ALA A 319 -12.80 0.80 -19.58
CA ALA A 319 -11.70 1.54 -18.98
C ALA A 319 -11.30 0.97 -17.62
N PHE A 320 -12.26 0.59 -16.78
CA PHE A 320 -12.03 -0.04 -15.48
C PHE A 320 -11.32 -1.39 -15.65
N VAL A 321 -11.86 -2.29 -16.48
CA VAL A 321 -11.28 -3.62 -16.75
C VAL A 321 -9.86 -3.46 -17.28
N SER A 322 -9.64 -2.54 -18.22
CA SER A 322 -8.31 -2.26 -18.77
C SER A 322 -7.31 -1.79 -17.69
N ARG A 323 -7.72 -0.85 -16.82
CA ARG A 323 -6.86 -0.37 -15.72
C ARG A 323 -6.55 -1.46 -14.71
N SER A 324 -7.56 -2.26 -14.35
CA SER A 324 -7.41 -3.38 -13.43
C SER A 324 -6.44 -4.45 -13.94
N LEU A 325 -6.28 -4.59 -15.26
CA LEU A 325 -5.31 -5.48 -15.90
C LEU A 325 -3.90 -4.88 -16.00
N GLY A 326 -3.70 -3.63 -15.56
CA GLY A 326 -2.42 -2.93 -15.63
C GLY A 326 -2.16 -2.22 -16.96
N PHE A 327 -3.20 -1.96 -17.75
CA PHE A 327 -3.13 -1.07 -18.91
C PHE A 327 -3.47 0.37 -18.51
N TYR A 328 -3.02 1.33 -19.30
CA TYR A 328 -3.53 2.70 -19.20
C TYR A 328 -4.75 2.84 -20.10
N ALA A 329 -5.88 3.22 -19.53
CA ALA A 329 -7.11 3.49 -20.27
C ALA A 329 -7.76 4.81 -19.85
N PHE A 330 -8.33 5.51 -20.82
CA PHE A 330 -9.10 6.74 -20.62
C PHE A 330 -10.38 6.73 -21.47
N VAL A 331 -11.37 7.52 -21.06
CA VAL A 331 -12.63 7.71 -21.77
C VAL A 331 -12.72 9.17 -22.20
N ARG A 332 -13.17 9.43 -23.43
CA ARG A 332 -13.48 10.76 -23.96
C ARG A 332 -14.84 10.74 -24.65
N GLU A 333 -15.58 11.82 -24.49
CA GLU A 333 -16.80 12.05 -25.25
C GLU A 333 -16.45 12.48 -26.67
N LYS A 334 -17.19 11.98 -27.66
CA LYS A 334 -17.07 12.31 -29.07
C LYS A 334 -18.47 12.43 -29.65
N SER A 335 -18.85 13.61 -30.10
CA SER A 335 -20.00 13.75 -30.99
C SER A 335 -19.61 13.30 -32.40
N SER A 336 -20.51 12.57 -33.05
CA SER A 336 -20.36 12.19 -34.46
C SER A 336 -21.72 12.31 -35.13
N HIS A 337 -21.74 12.85 -36.33
CA HIS A 337 -22.94 12.82 -37.17
C HIS A 337 -23.05 11.46 -37.86
N ASP A 338 -24.25 10.91 -37.91
CA ASP A 338 -24.54 9.78 -38.78
C ASP A 338 -24.57 10.22 -40.25
N GLN A 339 -24.68 9.24 -41.14
CA GLN A 339 -24.81 9.42 -42.59
C GLN A 339 -26.13 10.11 -43.02
N PHE A 340 -27.03 10.40 -42.07
CA PHE A 340 -28.29 11.13 -42.25
C PHE A 340 -28.29 12.52 -41.57
N GLY A 341 -27.15 12.94 -40.99
CA GLY A 341 -26.98 14.23 -40.32
C GLY A 341 -27.35 14.28 -38.83
N HIS A 342 -27.84 13.18 -38.22
CA HIS A 342 -28.17 13.16 -36.79
C HIS A 342 -26.91 13.12 -35.94
N GLU A 343 -26.80 14.05 -34.98
CA GLU A 343 -25.72 14.08 -34.01
C GLU A 343 -25.93 12.98 -32.95
N GLY A 344 -24.99 12.04 -32.85
CA GLY A 344 -24.96 11.02 -31.82
C GLY A 344 -23.77 11.21 -30.89
N LEU A 345 -24.02 11.10 -29.57
CA LEU A 345 -22.98 11.08 -28.55
C LEU A 345 -22.37 9.67 -28.45
N TYR A 346 -21.05 9.58 -28.62
CA TYR A 346 -20.28 8.35 -28.45
C TYR A 346 -19.18 8.54 -27.40
N TYR A 347 -18.77 7.43 -26.80
CA TYR A 347 -17.70 7.37 -25.82
C TYR A 347 -16.54 6.59 -26.42
N ARG A 348 -15.43 7.30 -26.61
CA ARG A 348 -14.17 6.77 -27.08
C ARG A 348 -13.33 6.34 -25.89
N VAL A 349 -13.14 5.04 -25.74
CA VAL A 349 -12.16 4.48 -24.81
C VAL A 349 -10.91 4.22 -25.60
N GLY A 350 -9.75 4.50 -25.03
CA GLY A 350 -8.66 3.69 -25.52
C GLY A 350 -7.52 3.44 -24.57
N ILE A 351 -6.76 2.46 -25.01
CA ILE A 351 -6.06 1.53 -24.17
C ILE A 351 -4.63 1.43 -24.71
N SER A 352 -3.69 1.76 -23.84
CA SER A 352 -2.26 1.71 -24.13
C SER A 352 -1.54 0.91 -23.06
N GLY A 353 -0.39 0.34 -23.40
CA GLY A 353 0.37 -0.47 -22.47
C GLY A 353 1.00 -1.63 -23.19
N ASP A 354 1.20 -2.72 -22.48
CA ASP A 354 1.62 -3.98 -23.06
C ASP A 354 0.42 -4.73 -23.65
N ILE A 355 -0.24 -4.08 -24.61
CA ILE A 355 -1.53 -4.52 -25.18
C ILE A 355 -1.43 -5.86 -25.94
N SER A 356 -0.21 -6.33 -26.22
CA SER A 356 0.05 -7.68 -26.75
C SER A 356 -0.41 -8.81 -25.81
N LYS A 357 -0.66 -8.49 -24.54
CA LYS A 357 -1.23 -9.42 -23.56
C LYS A 357 -2.72 -9.66 -23.71
N ILE A 358 -3.43 -8.83 -24.49
CA ILE A 358 -4.86 -9.00 -24.72
C ILE A 358 -5.04 -10.06 -25.83
N PRO A 359 -5.70 -11.20 -25.54
CA PRO A 359 -5.76 -12.34 -26.47
C PRO A 359 -6.82 -12.14 -27.57
N THR A 360 -6.68 -11.09 -28.37
CA THR A 360 -7.53 -10.90 -29.56
C THR A 360 -7.33 -12.05 -30.55
N ARG A 361 -8.43 -12.52 -31.15
CA ARG A 361 -8.47 -13.64 -32.07
C ARG A 361 -8.50 -13.18 -33.52
N VAL A 362 -9.04 -11.99 -33.80
CA VAL A 362 -9.04 -11.42 -35.16
C VAL A 362 -7.63 -10.96 -35.52
N SER A 363 -7.05 -11.58 -36.55
CA SER A 363 -5.64 -11.38 -36.96
C SER A 363 -5.22 -9.91 -37.10
N ARG A 364 -6.01 -9.09 -37.80
CA ARG A 364 -5.76 -7.63 -37.98
C ARG A 364 -5.83 -6.82 -36.68
N LYS A 365 -6.36 -7.38 -35.60
CA LYS A 365 -6.49 -6.75 -34.28
C LYS A 365 -5.51 -7.31 -33.26
N GLN A 366 -4.59 -8.19 -33.65
CA GLN A 366 -3.54 -8.69 -32.76
C GLN A 366 -2.42 -7.66 -32.64
N ALA A 367 -2.19 -7.17 -31.42
CA ALA A 367 -1.18 -6.16 -31.19
C ALA A 367 0.24 -6.74 -31.19
N PRO A 368 1.20 -6.09 -31.87
CA PRO A 368 2.60 -6.51 -31.82
C PRO A 368 3.19 -6.26 -30.42
N THR A 369 4.27 -6.97 -30.09
CA THR A 369 4.99 -6.77 -28.83
C THR A 369 5.43 -5.31 -28.69
N ARG A 370 5.19 -4.75 -27.50
CA ARG A 370 5.45 -3.34 -27.21
C ARG A 370 6.95 -3.03 -27.29
N ARG A 371 7.34 -2.12 -28.19
CA ARG A 371 8.74 -1.64 -28.32
C ARG A 371 9.11 -0.53 -27.31
N GLN A 372 8.12 0.20 -26.79
CA GLN A 372 8.35 1.33 -25.89
C GLN A 372 8.70 0.89 -24.46
N LYS A 373 9.93 1.21 -24.02
CA LYS A 373 10.44 0.90 -22.67
C LYS A 373 9.73 1.64 -21.52
N LYS A 374 9.13 2.81 -21.77
CA LYS A 374 8.44 3.60 -20.75
C LYS A 374 7.14 2.91 -20.32
N SER A 375 6.98 2.70 -19.02
CA SER A 375 5.73 2.19 -18.44
C SER A 375 4.61 3.21 -18.57
N VAL A 376 3.43 2.74 -18.97
CA VAL A 376 2.20 3.55 -19.04
C VAL A 376 1.59 3.82 -17.67
N LEU A 377 1.98 3.04 -16.67
CA LEU A 377 1.52 3.13 -15.29
C LEU A 377 2.27 4.20 -14.48
N ARG A 378 3.18 4.94 -15.13
CA ARG A 378 3.94 6.02 -14.51
C ARG A 378 3.60 7.33 -15.22
N THR A 379 3.17 8.33 -14.47
CA THR A 379 2.81 9.64 -15.03
C THR A 379 3.51 10.78 -14.30
N GLY A 380 3.95 11.78 -15.06
CA GLY A 380 4.32 13.06 -14.45
C GLY A 380 3.08 13.73 -13.87
N PHE A 381 3.29 14.70 -13.00
CA PHE A 381 2.22 15.44 -12.36
C PHE A 381 2.69 16.84 -12.00
N THR A 382 1.74 17.76 -11.83
CA THR A 382 1.93 19.08 -11.22
C THR A 382 1.09 19.18 -9.96
N LEU A 383 1.48 20.09 -9.07
CA LEU A 383 0.75 20.40 -7.85
C LEU A 383 0.25 21.82 -7.94
N LYS A 384 -1.03 22.02 -7.60
CA LYS A 384 -1.66 23.34 -7.51
C LYS A 384 -2.21 23.51 -6.09
N PRO A 385 -1.60 24.36 -5.25
CA PRO A 385 -2.17 24.69 -3.95
C PRO A 385 -3.60 25.23 -4.10
N LEU A 386 -4.46 24.84 -3.19
CA LEU A 386 -5.84 25.29 -3.06
C LEU A 386 -6.05 25.90 -1.68
N GLY A 387 -7.26 26.40 -1.44
CA GLY A 387 -7.65 26.93 -0.14
C GLY A 387 -7.86 25.84 0.91
N GLU A 388 -8.38 26.25 2.05
CA GLU A 388 -8.86 25.32 3.07
C GLU A 388 -10.22 24.74 2.67
N GLU A 389 -10.34 23.43 2.70
CA GLU A 389 -11.58 22.72 2.38
C GLU A 389 -11.73 21.48 3.27
N GLU A 390 -12.92 20.90 3.21
CA GLU A 390 -13.26 19.66 3.90
C GLU A 390 -12.51 18.46 3.31
N TYR A 391 -11.93 17.63 4.18
CA TYR A 391 -11.25 16.39 3.79
C TYR A 391 -11.75 15.19 4.60
N PHE A 392 -11.58 14.01 4.01
CA PHE A 392 -11.90 12.70 4.56
C PHE A 392 -10.70 11.77 4.36
N GLY A 393 -10.32 11.07 5.41
CA GLY A 393 -9.22 10.11 5.41
C GLY A 393 -9.56 8.89 6.24
N PHE A 394 -8.67 7.92 6.22
CA PHE A 394 -8.85 6.71 7.00
C PHE A 394 -7.51 6.02 7.20
N ARG A 395 -7.42 5.23 8.28
CA ARG A 395 -6.27 4.39 8.57
C ARG A 395 -6.53 2.97 8.12
N VAL A 396 -5.61 2.41 7.35
CA VAL A 396 -5.61 0.99 7.01
C VAL A 396 -4.46 0.26 7.70
N ASP A 397 -4.58 -1.05 7.82
CA ASP A 397 -3.53 -1.94 8.31
C ASP A 397 -2.43 -2.19 7.26
N SER A 398 -1.52 -3.14 7.55
CA SER A 398 -0.44 -3.58 6.65
C SER A 398 0.53 -2.45 6.27
N ASP A 399 0.96 -2.40 5.00
CA ASP A 399 1.88 -1.39 4.42
C ASP A 399 1.29 0.01 4.28
N GLN A 400 0.07 0.24 4.76
CA GLN A 400 -0.63 1.51 4.72
C GLN A 400 -0.89 2.06 3.30
N ARG A 401 -0.63 1.26 2.24
CA ARG A 401 -0.88 1.65 0.85
C ARG A 401 -2.21 1.11 0.33
N TYR A 402 -2.95 1.96 -0.37
CA TYR A 402 -4.24 1.61 -0.97
C TYR A 402 -4.43 2.30 -2.33
N LEU A 403 -5.47 1.87 -3.06
CA LEU A 403 -5.75 2.32 -4.42
C LEU A 403 -6.93 3.30 -4.51
N LEU A 404 -6.74 4.33 -5.35
CA LEU A 404 -7.83 5.20 -5.81
C LEU A 404 -8.64 4.53 -6.95
N ASP A 405 -9.75 5.14 -7.36
CA ASP A 405 -10.63 4.66 -8.45
C ASP A 405 -9.93 4.47 -9.81
N ASP A 406 -8.86 5.23 -10.04
CA ASP A 406 -8.02 5.12 -11.25
C ASP A 406 -6.80 4.20 -11.07
N PHE A 407 -6.76 3.44 -9.96
CA PHE A 407 -5.69 2.53 -9.57
C PHE A 407 -4.36 3.21 -9.21
N SER A 408 -4.37 4.50 -8.88
CA SER A 408 -3.22 5.21 -8.32
C SER A 408 -2.95 4.81 -6.86
N VAL A 409 -1.68 4.76 -6.46
CA VAL A 409 -1.21 4.32 -5.12
C VAL A 409 -0.98 5.51 -4.18
N THR A 410 -1.33 5.38 -2.89
CA THR A 410 -1.12 6.40 -1.80
C THR A 410 -0.86 5.77 -0.38
N HIS A 411 -0.51 6.54 0.69
CA HIS A 411 0.04 6.09 2.02
C HIS A 411 -0.40 6.88 3.33
N ASN A 412 -0.08 6.40 4.57
CA ASN A 412 -0.46 6.94 5.94
C ASN A 412 0.68 7.15 7.05
N SER A 413 0.48 7.60 8.34
CA SER A 413 1.57 8.02 9.36
C SER A 413 1.45 7.71 10.93
N GLY A 414 2.52 7.75 11.82
CA GLY A 414 2.53 7.30 13.29
C GLY A 414 3.33 8.06 14.44
N LYS A 415 2.81 8.10 15.72
CA LYS A 415 3.06 9.18 16.77
C LYS A 415 3.48 8.83 18.25
N THR A 416 3.26 7.64 18.81
CA THR A 416 3.29 7.35 20.29
C THR A 416 4.65 7.37 21.02
N MET A 417 5.79 7.07 20.36
CA MET A 417 7.10 6.88 21.04
C MET A 417 7.69 8.16 21.66
N LEU A 418 7.45 9.33 21.05
CA LEU A 418 8.04 10.59 21.54
C LEU A 418 7.44 11.07 22.85
N ALA A 419 6.16 10.76 23.11
CA ALA A 419 5.48 11.18 24.34
C ALA A 419 6.11 10.55 25.59
N LYS A 420 6.49 9.27 25.51
CA LYS A 420 7.13 8.55 26.62
C LYS A 420 8.53 9.08 26.92
N LYS A 421 9.33 9.34 25.88
CA LYS A 421 10.71 9.81 26.06
C LYS A 421 10.81 11.23 26.62
N LEU A 422 9.88 12.10 26.23
CA LEU A 422 9.80 13.43 26.83
C LEU A 422 9.67 13.35 28.35
N GLY A 423 8.86 12.41 28.86
CA GLY A 423 8.67 12.22 30.28
C GLY A 423 9.97 11.98 31.05
N GLU A 424 10.78 11.05 30.57
CA GLU A 424 12.05 10.71 31.25
C GLU A 424 13.05 11.87 31.25
N ALA A 425 13.13 12.60 30.13
CA ALA A 425 14.02 13.75 30.01
C ALA A 425 13.62 14.88 30.98
N LEU A 426 12.32 15.19 31.07
CA LEU A 426 11.80 16.22 31.97
C LEU A 426 11.97 15.85 33.44
N GLN A 427 11.72 14.59 33.82
CA GLN A 427 11.90 14.13 35.21
C GLN A 427 13.36 14.26 35.66
N LYS A 428 14.30 13.81 34.84
CA LYS A 428 15.74 13.93 35.15
C LYS A 428 16.20 15.38 35.27
N LYS A 429 15.75 16.24 34.35
CA LYS A 429 16.11 17.67 34.35
C LYS A 429 15.51 18.38 35.56
N ALA A 430 14.25 18.09 35.91
CA ALA A 430 13.59 18.68 37.08
C ALA A 430 14.31 18.35 38.39
N MET A 431 14.78 17.11 38.56
CA MET A 431 15.57 16.72 39.73
C MET A 431 16.83 17.58 39.91
N LEU A 432 17.51 17.98 38.82
CA LEU A 432 18.69 18.85 38.87
C LEU A 432 18.37 20.27 39.38
N TYR A 433 17.15 20.75 39.14
CA TYR A 433 16.65 22.03 39.65
C TYR A 433 15.94 21.91 41.01
N GLY A 434 16.00 20.72 41.65
CA GLY A 434 15.37 20.47 42.94
C GLY A 434 13.85 20.27 42.88
N ASN A 435 13.30 20.01 41.69
CA ASN A 435 11.87 19.87 41.44
C ASN A 435 11.49 18.40 41.18
N LEU A 436 10.34 17.97 41.70
CA LEU A 436 9.82 16.63 41.49
C LEU A 436 8.77 16.67 40.38
N VAL A 437 9.11 16.20 39.19
CA VAL A 437 8.15 16.03 38.09
C VAL A 437 7.86 14.55 37.94
N LYS A 438 6.61 14.20 37.62
CA LYS A 438 6.20 12.84 37.27
C LYS A 438 5.36 12.86 36.00
N LEU A 439 5.76 12.06 35.00
CA LEU A 439 4.96 11.83 33.80
C LEU A 439 4.15 10.55 34.00
N VAL A 440 2.85 10.63 33.76
CA VAL A 440 1.98 9.46 33.67
C VAL A 440 1.41 9.39 32.26
N HIS A 441 1.77 8.34 31.53
CA HIS A 441 1.29 8.10 30.18
C HIS A 441 0.04 7.21 30.19
N VAL A 442 -1.01 7.67 29.52
CA VAL A 442 -2.31 7.01 29.50
C VAL A 442 -2.77 6.88 28.06
N ASN A 443 -3.15 5.66 27.66
CA ASN A 443 -3.72 5.42 26.34
C ASN A 443 -5.23 5.59 26.43
N CYS A 444 -5.73 6.68 25.88
CA CYS A 444 -7.13 7.11 25.93
C CYS A 444 -8.10 6.18 25.19
N ARG A 445 -7.58 5.23 24.40
CA ARG A 445 -8.36 4.21 23.71
C ARG A 445 -8.68 3.01 24.60
N ILE A 446 -7.78 2.72 25.55
CA ILE A 446 -7.96 1.73 26.62
C ILE A 446 -8.75 2.37 27.77
N ASP A 447 -8.26 3.51 28.26
CA ASP A 447 -8.82 4.23 29.40
C ASP A 447 -9.82 5.30 28.92
N ARG A 448 -11.07 4.88 28.68
CA ARG A 448 -12.09 5.68 27.95
C ARG A 448 -12.82 6.76 28.76
N THR A 449 -12.47 6.96 30.03
CA THR A 449 -13.14 7.93 30.92
C THR A 449 -12.11 8.66 31.76
N LEU A 450 -12.30 9.95 32.01
CA LEU A 450 -11.40 10.73 32.88
C LEU A 450 -11.25 10.13 34.28
N GLN A 451 -12.30 9.53 34.84
CA GLN A 451 -12.25 8.84 36.14
C GLN A 451 -11.23 7.69 36.12
N ALA A 452 -11.25 6.83 35.10
CA ALA A 452 -10.28 5.75 34.93
C ALA A 452 -8.84 6.27 34.80
N ILE A 453 -8.67 7.38 34.06
CA ILE A 453 -7.37 8.06 33.90
C ILE A 453 -6.86 8.59 35.24
N LEU A 454 -7.71 9.22 36.05
CA LEU A 454 -7.36 9.73 37.39
C LEU A 454 -7.01 8.59 38.36
N VAL A 455 -7.78 7.50 38.36
CA VAL A 455 -7.47 6.31 39.17
C VAL A 455 -6.11 5.73 38.79
N LYS A 456 -5.78 5.69 37.50
CA LYS A 456 -4.47 5.25 37.01
C LYS A 456 -3.35 6.20 37.43
N ALA A 457 -3.59 7.50 37.41
CA ALA A 457 -2.66 8.51 37.91
C ALA A 457 -2.39 8.36 39.42
N LEU A 458 -3.45 8.22 40.23
CA LEU A 458 -3.36 7.96 41.67
C LEU A 458 -2.62 6.66 41.98
N SER A 459 -2.95 5.58 41.25
CA SER A 459 -2.26 4.28 41.38
C SER A 459 -0.77 4.40 41.08
N SER A 460 -0.41 5.17 40.06
CA SER A 460 1.00 5.41 39.71
C SER A 460 1.75 6.17 40.79
N LEU A 461 1.07 6.97 41.62
CA LEU A 461 1.63 7.68 42.78
C LEU A 461 1.79 6.78 44.01
N GLY A 462 1.37 5.52 43.96
CA GLY A 462 1.54 4.53 45.04
C GLY A 462 0.30 4.36 45.93
N TYR A 463 -0.86 4.90 45.53
CA TYR A 463 -2.09 4.83 46.32
C TYR A 463 -3.06 3.81 45.73
N ALA A 464 -3.41 2.79 46.52
CA ALA A 464 -4.45 1.83 46.16
C ALA A 464 -5.83 2.44 46.45
N TYR A 465 -6.58 2.75 45.40
CA TYR A 465 -7.97 3.19 45.53
C TYR A 465 -8.92 1.98 45.45
N PRO A 466 -9.90 1.84 46.35
CA PRO A 466 -10.88 0.76 46.28
C PRO A 466 -11.82 0.96 45.06
N SER A 467 -12.30 -0.14 44.49
CA SER A 467 -13.17 -0.22 43.30
C SER A 467 -14.61 0.33 43.51
N ARG A 468 -14.83 1.24 44.46
CA ARG A 468 -16.11 1.93 44.67
C ARG A 468 -16.23 3.17 43.74
N GLY A 469 -17.48 3.50 43.38
CA GLY A 469 -17.82 4.55 42.41
C GLY A 469 -17.66 5.98 42.94
N TYR A 470 -16.41 6.42 43.13
CA TYR A 470 -16.09 7.81 43.43
C TYR A 470 -16.44 8.73 42.26
N SER A 471 -16.85 9.96 42.59
CA SER A 471 -17.08 10.98 41.58
C SER A 471 -15.75 11.50 41.00
N PHE A 472 -15.82 12.14 39.82
CA PHE A 472 -14.65 12.78 39.22
C PHE A 472 -14.04 13.86 40.14
N GLU A 473 -14.88 14.63 40.82
CA GLU A 473 -14.44 15.71 41.73
C GLU A 473 -13.70 15.15 42.95
N GLU A 474 -14.21 14.06 43.54
CA GLU A 474 -13.56 13.39 44.67
C GLU A 474 -12.18 12.83 44.30
N LEU A 475 -12.08 12.18 43.12
CA LEU A 475 -10.81 11.66 42.61
C LEU A 475 -9.82 12.77 42.28
N LEU A 476 -10.30 13.87 41.68
CA LEU A 476 -9.46 15.01 41.34
C LEU A 476 -8.96 15.73 42.60
N HIS A 477 -9.83 15.96 43.58
CA HIS A 477 -9.43 16.57 44.85
C HIS A 477 -8.38 15.73 45.57
N SER A 478 -8.58 14.41 45.61
CA SER A 478 -7.63 13.47 46.22
C SER A 478 -6.27 13.47 45.50
N LEU A 479 -6.27 13.50 44.17
CA LEU A 479 -5.05 13.62 43.37
C LEU A 479 -4.32 14.93 43.65
N LEU A 480 -5.04 16.05 43.72
CA LEU A 480 -4.45 17.37 43.96
C LEU A 480 -3.83 17.48 45.36
N GLU A 481 -4.53 17.02 46.41
CA GLU A 481 -3.99 16.99 47.77
C GLU A 481 -2.70 16.16 47.85
N GLU A 482 -2.65 15.03 47.13
CA GLU A 482 -1.44 14.20 47.08
C GLU A 482 -0.27 14.90 46.39
N LEU A 483 -0.52 15.53 45.24
CA LEU A 483 0.51 16.26 44.50
C LEU A 483 1.05 17.45 45.31
N LYS A 484 0.20 18.15 46.06
CA LYS A 484 0.61 19.22 46.98
C LYS A 484 1.46 18.67 48.13
N ARG A 485 1.00 17.60 48.79
CA ARG A 485 1.71 16.98 49.93
C ARG A 485 3.09 16.49 49.53
N SER A 486 3.19 15.84 48.37
CA SER A 486 4.44 15.31 47.82
C SER A 486 5.29 16.36 47.11
N ARG A 487 4.82 17.61 46.96
CA ARG A 487 5.44 18.66 46.13
C ARG A 487 5.82 18.16 44.73
N THR A 488 4.99 17.28 44.17
CA THR A 488 5.22 16.68 42.86
C THR A 488 4.36 17.36 41.81
N HIS A 489 4.97 17.74 40.69
CA HIS A 489 4.29 18.22 39.50
C HIS A 489 3.96 17.05 38.56
N LEU A 490 2.68 16.84 38.26
CA LEU A 490 2.22 15.78 37.37
C LEU A 490 2.08 16.29 35.93
N ILE A 491 2.68 15.57 34.99
CA ILE A 491 2.38 15.68 33.56
C ILE A 491 1.54 14.46 33.18
N LEU A 492 0.28 14.65 32.77
CA LEU A 492 -0.52 13.57 32.18
C LEU A 492 -0.37 13.59 30.66
N ALA A 493 0.20 12.51 30.10
CA ALA A 493 0.26 12.29 28.67
C ALA A 493 -0.96 11.49 28.20
N PHE A 494 -1.86 12.15 27.48
CA PHE A 494 -3.08 11.60 26.90
C PHE A 494 -2.76 11.10 25.49
N ASP A 495 -2.42 9.82 25.34
CA ASP A 495 -2.13 9.19 24.06
C ASP A 495 -3.40 8.75 23.34
N GLU A 496 -3.48 9.09 22.04
CA GLU A 496 -4.70 9.01 21.24
C GLU A 496 -5.87 9.77 21.87
N VAL A 497 -5.60 10.99 22.37
CA VAL A 497 -6.60 11.83 23.05
C VAL A 497 -7.83 12.13 22.18
N ASP A 498 -7.67 12.10 20.85
CA ASP A 498 -8.76 12.17 19.89
C ASP A 498 -9.88 11.16 20.21
N SER A 499 -9.54 9.94 20.63
CA SER A 499 -10.52 8.90 20.99
C SER A 499 -11.37 9.26 22.21
N LEU A 500 -10.80 10.00 23.17
CA LEU A 500 -11.48 10.40 24.41
C LEU A 500 -12.39 11.60 24.15
N VAL A 501 -11.87 12.61 23.44
CA VAL A 501 -12.63 13.84 23.14
C VAL A 501 -13.76 13.60 22.16
N SER A 502 -13.60 12.67 21.21
CA SER A 502 -14.70 12.28 20.32
C SER A 502 -15.86 11.59 21.06
N SER A 503 -15.62 10.99 22.23
CA SER A 503 -16.68 10.37 23.03
C SER A 503 -17.40 11.40 23.91
N ASP A 504 -16.66 12.37 24.45
CA ASP A 504 -17.19 13.48 25.24
C ASP A 504 -16.34 14.75 25.03
N PRO A 505 -16.82 15.74 24.24
CA PRO A 505 -16.07 16.96 23.98
C PRO A 505 -15.76 17.79 25.23
N SER A 506 -16.60 17.69 26.28
CA SER A 506 -16.39 18.40 27.53
C SER A 506 -15.13 17.91 28.26
N THR A 507 -14.70 16.68 28.00
CA THR A 507 -13.45 16.12 28.53
C THR A 507 -12.23 16.96 28.13
N LEU A 508 -12.17 17.53 26.92
CA LEU A 508 -11.04 18.41 26.56
C LEU A 508 -11.06 19.71 27.37
N TYR A 509 -12.23 20.33 27.53
CA TYR A 509 -12.42 21.51 28.39
C TYR A 509 -11.94 21.22 29.80
N THR A 510 -12.35 20.09 30.37
CA THR A 510 -11.92 19.67 31.70
C THR A 510 -10.41 19.51 31.74
N ILE A 511 -9.79 18.75 30.81
CA ILE A 511 -8.34 18.50 30.78
C ILE A 511 -7.53 19.80 30.72
N THR A 512 -7.90 20.72 29.82
CA THR A 512 -7.11 21.94 29.60
C THR A 512 -7.30 22.98 30.70
N ARG A 513 -8.45 22.96 31.39
CA ARG A 513 -8.79 23.84 32.52
C ARG A 513 -8.62 23.20 33.90
N LEU A 514 -8.00 22.02 33.98
CA LEU A 514 -7.63 21.39 35.27
C LEU A 514 -6.87 22.36 36.19
N ARG A 515 -6.13 23.32 35.63
CA ARG A 515 -5.46 24.41 36.35
C ARG A 515 -6.42 25.37 37.07
N GLU A 516 -7.55 25.71 36.45
CA GLU A 516 -8.53 26.64 37.03
C GLU A 516 -9.29 25.95 38.17
N ILE A 517 -9.59 24.66 37.96
CA ILE A 517 -10.27 23.81 38.93
C ILE A 517 -9.38 23.55 40.16
N SER A 518 -8.05 23.57 40.01
CA SER A 518 -7.10 23.33 41.10
C SER A 518 -6.85 24.51 42.05
N GLN A 519 -7.70 25.55 42.02
CA GLN A 519 -7.70 26.71 42.94
C GLN A 519 -6.30 27.34 43.13
N GLY A 520 -5.54 27.49 42.03
CA GLY A 520 -4.24 28.16 42.03
C GLY A 520 -3.02 27.26 42.33
N SER A 521 -3.22 25.97 42.59
CA SER A 521 -2.12 25.00 42.71
C SER A 521 -1.68 24.53 41.32
N GLN A 522 -0.57 25.04 40.81
CA GLN A 522 -0.07 24.70 39.47
C GLN A 522 0.82 23.46 39.50
N VAL A 523 0.24 22.34 39.93
CA VAL A 523 0.92 21.03 40.05
C VAL A 523 0.61 20.09 38.89
N PHE A 524 -0.02 20.60 37.83
CA PHE A 524 -0.58 19.80 36.75
C PHE A 524 -0.26 20.37 35.37
N SER A 525 0.17 19.53 34.44
CA SER A 525 0.35 19.84 33.02
C SER A 525 -0.21 18.72 32.15
N SER A 526 -0.64 19.04 30.93
CA SER A 526 -1.12 18.05 29.97
C SER A 526 -0.20 17.94 28.75
N LEU A 527 0.07 16.71 28.34
CA LEU A 527 0.66 16.37 27.04
C LEU A 527 -0.39 15.63 26.22
N LEU A 528 -1.00 16.31 25.28
CA LEU A 528 -2.01 15.76 24.40
C LEU A 528 -1.31 15.12 23.20
N VAL A 529 -1.49 13.84 22.96
CA VAL A 529 -0.91 13.16 21.80
C VAL A 529 -2.04 12.68 20.92
N SER A 530 -2.09 13.22 19.71
CA SER A 530 -3.22 12.99 18.81
C SER A 530 -2.78 12.66 17.39
N LYS A 531 -3.61 11.89 16.70
CA LYS A 531 -3.48 11.59 15.26
C LYS A 531 -4.03 12.67 14.34
N THR A 532 -4.86 13.55 14.86
CA THR A 532 -5.48 14.64 14.11
C THR A 532 -5.75 15.81 15.04
N LEU A 533 -6.01 16.99 14.51
CA LEU A 533 -6.49 18.14 15.29
C LEU A 533 -7.99 18.36 15.18
N ASP A 534 -8.72 17.52 14.44
CA ASP A 534 -10.13 17.78 14.10
C ASP A 534 -11.07 17.82 15.31
N TYR A 535 -10.78 17.03 16.33
CA TYR A 535 -11.54 17.03 17.58
C TYR A 535 -11.51 18.41 18.28
N LEU A 536 -10.51 19.26 17.99
CA LEU A 536 -10.44 20.63 18.52
C LEU A 536 -11.59 21.51 18.02
N LYS A 537 -12.21 21.20 16.87
CA LYS A 537 -13.35 21.96 16.34
C LYS A 537 -14.64 21.78 17.15
N MET A 538 -14.72 20.70 17.92
CA MET A 538 -15.89 20.37 18.74
C MET A 538 -15.89 21.06 20.09
N VAL A 539 -14.87 21.90 20.35
CA VAL A 539 -14.61 22.49 21.65
C VAL A 539 -14.61 24.01 21.53
N ASP A 540 -15.08 24.68 22.57
CA ASP A 540 -15.32 26.11 22.54
C ASP A 540 -14.02 26.93 22.48
N LEU A 541 -14.13 28.17 21.97
CA LEU A 541 -12.99 29.08 21.78
C LEU A 541 -12.15 29.28 23.04
N SER A 542 -12.76 29.26 24.21
CA SER A 542 -12.04 29.45 25.47
C SER A 542 -11.15 28.26 25.82
N THR A 543 -11.57 27.04 25.48
CA THR A 543 -10.74 25.83 25.61
C THR A 543 -9.58 25.84 24.63
N LEU A 544 -9.81 26.27 23.39
CA LEU A 544 -8.74 26.36 22.39
C LEU A 544 -7.66 27.38 22.80
N SER A 545 -8.07 28.53 23.35
CA SER A 545 -7.15 29.52 23.88
C SER A 545 -6.29 28.99 25.03
N SER A 546 -6.81 28.05 25.83
CA SER A 546 -6.08 27.44 26.96
C SER A 546 -4.97 26.45 26.56
N ILE A 547 -4.96 25.95 25.31
CA ILE A 547 -3.92 25.04 24.79
C ILE A 547 -2.64 25.82 24.41
N GLN A 548 -2.70 27.16 24.35
CA GLN A 548 -1.57 28.07 24.06
C GLN A 548 -0.81 27.81 22.73
N TRP A 549 -1.29 26.90 21.87
CA TRP A 549 -0.66 26.49 20.60
C TRP A 549 0.78 25.96 20.73
N ASN A 550 1.15 25.41 21.88
CA ASN A 550 2.42 24.71 22.05
C ASN A 550 2.37 23.34 21.33
N THR A 551 2.61 23.34 20.01
CA THR A 551 2.44 22.15 19.17
C THR A 551 3.73 21.60 18.61
N VAL A 552 3.86 20.27 18.55
CA VAL A 552 5.02 19.58 17.97
C VAL A 552 4.60 18.52 16.96
N SER A 553 5.16 18.57 15.75
CA SER A 553 4.86 17.69 14.61
C SER A 553 5.90 16.58 14.41
N LEU A 554 5.44 15.39 13.97
CA LEU A 554 6.25 14.18 13.78
C LEU A 554 6.23 13.65 12.34
N GLU A 555 7.43 13.44 11.78
CA GLU A 555 7.68 12.87 10.45
C GLU A 555 7.93 11.34 10.50
N PRO A 556 7.89 10.58 9.38
CA PRO A 556 8.44 9.21 9.31
C PRO A 556 9.99 9.18 9.33
N TYR A 557 10.60 7.99 9.43
CA TYR A 557 12.06 7.81 9.40
C TYR A 557 12.57 7.36 8.02
N SER A 558 13.70 7.89 7.55
CA SER A 558 14.40 7.37 6.36
C SER A 558 15.19 6.09 6.65
N GLY A 559 15.69 5.39 5.62
CA GLY A 559 16.54 4.20 5.81
C GLY A 559 17.82 4.49 6.61
N GLU A 560 18.49 5.61 6.35
CA GLU A 560 19.64 6.07 7.15
C GLU A 560 19.22 6.36 8.60
N GLN A 561 18.05 6.99 8.79
CA GLN A 561 17.57 7.29 10.13
C GLN A 561 17.16 6.04 10.91
N LEU A 562 16.58 5.04 10.23
CA LEU A 562 16.27 3.74 10.81
C LEU A 562 17.54 2.96 11.15
N TYR A 563 18.56 3.00 10.28
CA TYR A 563 19.87 2.42 10.58
C TYR A 563 20.45 3.02 11.86
N ASP A 564 20.48 4.34 11.99
CA ASP A 564 21.00 4.99 13.19
C ASP A 564 20.21 4.61 14.45
N ILE A 565 18.88 4.43 14.33
CA ILE A 565 18.03 3.95 15.42
C ILE A 565 18.34 2.49 15.78
N LEU A 566 18.43 1.61 14.80
CA LEU A 566 18.74 0.20 14.99
C LEU A 566 20.14 0.02 15.58
N LEU A 567 21.14 0.74 15.05
CA LEU A 567 22.49 0.78 15.56
C LEU A 567 22.50 1.21 17.03
N SER A 568 21.86 2.34 17.34
CA SER A 568 21.78 2.84 18.71
C SER A 568 21.13 1.86 19.67
N ARG A 569 20.12 1.09 19.23
CA ARG A 569 19.42 0.10 20.07
C ARG A 569 20.17 -1.22 20.18
N SER A 570 20.87 -1.61 19.12
CA SER A 570 21.57 -2.89 19.04
C SER A 570 22.73 -3.00 20.03
N VAL A 571 23.41 -1.88 20.31
CA VAL A 571 24.52 -1.79 21.27
C VAL A 571 24.09 -2.22 22.68
N ASP A 572 22.86 -1.87 23.07
CA ASP A 572 22.30 -2.21 24.37
C ASP A 572 21.60 -3.57 24.34
N ALA A 573 21.00 -3.93 23.20
CA ALA A 573 20.19 -5.15 23.06
C ALA A 573 21.01 -6.44 22.91
N PHE A 574 22.15 -6.40 22.23
CA PHE A 574 22.95 -7.59 21.89
C PHE A 574 24.27 -7.64 22.66
N ASN A 575 24.80 -8.84 22.85
CA ASN A 575 26.18 -9.01 23.34
C ASN A 575 27.18 -8.45 22.31
N SER A 576 28.33 -7.97 22.77
CA SER A 576 29.33 -7.34 21.88
C SER A 576 29.77 -8.30 20.78
N GLY A 577 29.69 -7.85 19.53
CA GLY A 577 30.02 -8.65 18.35
C GLY A 577 28.93 -9.65 17.91
N CYS A 578 27.80 -9.73 18.61
CA CYS A 578 26.72 -10.67 18.26
C CYS A 578 25.82 -10.18 17.13
N ILE A 579 25.89 -8.92 16.70
CA ILE A 579 25.18 -8.42 15.52
C ILE A 579 26.10 -7.49 14.73
N SER A 580 26.16 -7.66 13.40
CA SER A 580 26.98 -6.84 12.52
C SER A 580 26.21 -5.63 12.01
N GLU A 581 26.94 -4.55 11.68
CA GLU A 581 26.38 -3.38 11.00
C GLU A 581 25.70 -3.75 9.68
N GLU A 582 26.21 -4.75 8.96
CA GLU A 582 25.59 -5.27 7.73
C GLU A 582 24.17 -5.81 7.99
N CYS A 583 23.94 -6.48 9.13
CA CYS A 583 22.61 -6.98 9.49
C CYS A 583 21.65 -5.83 9.83
N LEU A 584 22.15 -4.80 10.51
CA LEU A 584 21.38 -3.61 10.88
C LEU A 584 21.04 -2.78 9.66
N GLN A 585 21.99 -2.62 8.72
CA GLN A 585 21.77 -1.97 7.43
C GLN A 585 20.74 -2.73 6.61
N LEU A 586 20.85 -4.07 6.54
CA LEU A 586 19.86 -4.90 5.86
C LEU A 586 18.46 -4.73 6.47
N ALA A 587 18.35 -4.75 7.81
CA ALA A 587 17.08 -4.53 8.49
C ALA A 587 16.53 -3.12 8.25
N ALA A 588 17.38 -2.10 8.27
CA ALA A 588 17.01 -0.72 7.97
C ALA A 588 16.53 -0.56 6.52
N ASP A 589 17.23 -1.16 5.55
CA ASP A 589 16.87 -1.11 4.14
C ASP A 589 15.52 -1.78 3.88
N ILE A 590 15.29 -2.97 4.47
CA ILE A 590 14.02 -3.69 4.41
C ILE A 590 12.87 -2.83 4.97
N THR A 591 13.11 -2.13 6.09
CA THR A 591 12.05 -1.41 6.82
C THR A 591 11.91 0.06 6.43
N SER A 592 12.87 0.63 5.70
CA SER A 592 12.88 2.00 5.18
C SER A 592 11.67 2.32 4.31
N THR A 593 11.12 1.30 3.65
CA THR A 593 9.90 1.37 2.83
C THR A 593 8.69 1.88 3.62
N TYR A 594 8.66 1.66 4.94
CA TYR A 594 7.53 2.00 5.81
C TYR A 594 7.81 3.19 6.73
N GLY A 595 9.08 3.51 6.96
CA GLY A 595 9.51 4.58 7.87
C GLY A 595 9.06 4.42 9.32
N ASP A 596 8.70 3.19 9.73
CA ASP A 596 8.26 2.85 11.09
C ASP A 596 9.39 2.15 11.87
N ALA A 597 9.93 2.86 12.86
CA ALA A 597 10.98 2.33 13.73
C ALA A 597 10.52 1.10 14.54
N ARG A 598 9.22 0.94 14.85
CA ARG A 598 8.73 -0.25 15.55
C ARG A 598 8.85 -1.49 14.67
N TYR A 599 8.55 -1.35 13.39
CA TYR A 599 8.69 -2.44 12.43
C TYR A 599 10.16 -2.84 12.25
N ALA A 600 11.06 -1.86 12.19
CA ALA A 600 12.50 -2.09 12.15
C ALA A 600 13.01 -2.86 13.38
N LEU A 601 12.58 -2.46 14.58
CA LEU A 601 13.00 -3.09 15.83
C LEU A 601 12.45 -4.51 16.00
N ASP A 602 11.18 -4.76 15.64
CA ASP A 602 10.60 -6.12 15.66
C ASP A 602 11.35 -7.06 14.70
N LEU A 603 11.77 -6.56 13.52
CA LEU A 603 12.59 -7.33 12.59
C LEU A 603 13.93 -7.76 13.19
N VAL A 604 14.66 -6.82 13.82
CA VAL A 604 15.95 -7.13 14.45
C VAL A 604 15.78 -8.04 15.68
N TYR A 605 14.74 -7.83 16.49
CA TYR A 605 14.42 -8.69 17.62
C TYR A 605 14.17 -10.13 17.16
N ARG A 606 13.34 -10.32 16.13
CA ARG A 606 13.08 -11.67 15.61
C ARG A 606 14.33 -12.28 14.98
N ALA A 607 15.19 -11.48 14.35
CA ALA A 607 16.46 -11.97 13.80
C ALA A 607 17.35 -12.53 14.90
N GLY A 608 17.43 -11.87 16.05
CA GLY A 608 18.15 -12.41 17.20
C GLY A 608 17.51 -13.67 17.77
N LYS A 609 16.17 -13.76 17.83
CA LYS A 609 15.48 -14.99 18.27
C LYS A 609 15.71 -16.16 17.34
N VAL A 610 15.75 -15.91 16.04
CA VAL A 610 16.10 -16.91 15.04
C VAL A 610 17.55 -17.38 15.23
N ALA A 611 18.48 -16.48 15.54
CA ALA A 611 19.87 -16.82 15.84
C ALA A 611 20.01 -17.70 17.10
N ASP A 612 19.26 -17.39 18.16
CA ASP A 612 19.23 -18.21 19.38
C ASP A 612 18.66 -19.61 19.10
N LEU A 613 17.56 -19.68 18.34
CA LEU A 613 16.93 -20.95 17.94
C LEU A 613 17.84 -21.81 17.06
N SER A 614 18.71 -21.18 16.26
CA SER A 614 19.70 -21.87 15.43
C SER A 614 21.02 -22.16 16.15
N GLU A 615 21.10 -21.89 17.47
CA GLU A 615 22.31 -22.00 18.29
C GLU A 615 23.51 -21.19 17.74
N SER A 616 23.24 -20.14 16.98
CA SER A 616 24.26 -19.27 16.41
C SER A 616 24.79 -18.26 17.43
N HIS A 617 26.10 -18.06 17.46
CA HIS A 617 26.73 -17.05 18.31
C HIS A 617 26.57 -15.61 17.82
N THR A 618 26.16 -15.43 16.56
CA THR A 618 25.94 -14.12 15.94
C THR A 618 24.66 -14.10 15.10
N VAL A 619 24.02 -12.93 15.04
CA VAL A 619 22.96 -12.62 14.09
C VAL A 619 23.63 -12.44 12.72
N MET A 620 23.27 -13.31 11.80
CA MET A 620 23.73 -13.29 10.43
C MET A 620 22.62 -12.70 9.54
N PRO A 621 22.93 -12.16 8.35
CA PRO A 621 21.93 -11.65 7.42
C PRO A 621 20.81 -12.67 7.12
N GLU A 622 21.15 -13.96 7.12
CA GLU A 622 20.18 -15.03 6.95
C GLU A 622 19.12 -15.08 8.06
N HIS A 623 19.49 -14.82 9.31
CA HIS A 623 18.54 -14.74 10.42
C HIS A 623 17.60 -13.54 10.27
N VAL A 624 18.08 -12.42 9.71
CA VAL A 624 17.24 -11.24 9.39
C VAL A 624 16.21 -11.60 8.31
N ARG A 625 16.61 -12.34 7.28
CA ARG A 625 15.71 -12.79 6.20
C ARG A 625 14.68 -13.80 6.70
N GLN A 626 15.10 -14.76 7.51
CA GLN A 626 14.21 -15.72 8.16
C GLN A 626 13.21 -15.01 9.11
N ALA A 627 13.68 -14.03 9.88
CA ALA A 627 12.82 -13.20 10.71
C ALA A 627 11.83 -12.40 9.88
N LYS A 628 12.25 -11.85 8.74
CA LYS A 628 11.36 -11.18 7.79
C LYS A 628 10.28 -12.12 7.26
N ALA A 629 10.58 -13.39 7.03
CA ALA A 629 9.59 -14.38 6.61
C ALA A 629 8.51 -14.63 7.68
N SER A 630 8.78 -14.37 8.97
CA SER A 630 7.79 -14.41 10.04
C SER A 630 6.98 -13.11 10.17
N LEU A 631 7.49 -12.01 9.61
CA LEU A 631 6.89 -10.68 9.69
C LEU A 631 6.07 -10.37 8.43
N PRO A 632 4.82 -9.91 8.56
CA PRO A 632 4.04 -9.49 7.41
C PRO A 632 4.75 -8.37 6.64
N PRO A 633 4.83 -8.44 5.29
CA PRO A 633 4.38 -9.54 4.42
C PRO A 633 5.38 -10.72 4.34
N GLN A 634 4.89 -11.97 4.30
CA GLN A 634 5.66 -13.25 4.31
C GLN A 634 5.82 -13.88 2.90
N PHE A 635 6.90 -14.65 2.65
CA PHE A 635 7.10 -15.45 1.43
C PHE A 635 6.34 -16.78 1.47
N ARG A 636 5.55 -17.06 0.42
CA ARG A 636 4.70 -18.25 0.35
C ARG A 636 5.32 -19.31 -0.55
N LYS A 637 5.36 -20.58 -0.11
CA LYS A 637 5.97 -21.69 -0.87
C LYS A 637 5.32 -21.89 -2.25
N GLU A 638 4.05 -21.52 -2.35
CA GLU A 638 3.28 -21.51 -3.59
C GLU A 638 3.91 -20.61 -4.66
N GLU A 639 4.70 -19.59 -4.29
CA GLU A 639 5.35 -18.66 -5.22
C GLU A 639 6.40 -19.33 -6.13
N LEU A 640 7.05 -20.41 -5.66
CA LEU A 640 8.03 -21.18 -6.45
C LEU A 640 7.36 -21.92 -7.62
N SER A 641 6.08 -22.27 -7.46
CA SER A 641 5.30 -22.95 -8.50
C SER A 641 5.09 -22.08 -9.75
N TYR A 642 5.11 -20.75 -9.59
CA TYR A 642 4.93 -19.78 -10.68
C TYR A 642 6.24 -19.35 -11.36
N LEU A 643 7.39 -19.88 -10.95
CA LEU A 643 8.68 -19.58 -11.59
C LEU A 643 8.88 -20.41 -12.86
N THR A 644 9.45 -19.78 -13.90
CA THR A 644 9.81 -20.48 -15.13
C THR A 644 10.95 -21.47 -14.89
N LYS A 645 11.12 -22.44 -15.80
CA LYS A 645 12.19 -23.45 -15.72
C LYS A 645 13.57 -22.81 -15.56
N HIS A 646 13.88 -21.77 -16.35
CA HIS A 646 15.16 -21.06 -16.24
C HIS A 646 15.28 -20.22 -14.97
N GLN A 647 14.20 -19.58 -14.50
CA GLN A 647 14.22 -18.86 -13.23
C GLN A 647 14.50 -19.80 -12.04
N ARG A 648 13.94 -21.02 -12.06
CA ARG A 648 14.26 -22.05 -11.05
C ARG A 648 15.72 -22.48 -11.12
N ILE A 649 16.28 -22.67 -12.32
CA ILE A 649 17.69 -23.04 -12.50
C ILE A 649 18.63 -21.89 -12.07
N VAL A 650 18.29 -20.63 -12.37
CA VAL A 650 19.03 -19.45 -11.89
C VAL A 650 18.99 -19.37 -10.36
N LEU A 651 17.81 -19.55 -9.78
CA LEU A 651 17.62 -19.52 -8.34
C LEU A 651 18.38 -20.67 -7.63
N MET A 652 18.45 -21.84 -8.27
CA MET A 652 19.26 -22.96 -7.81
C MET A 652 20.76 -22.71 -7.96
N ALA A 653 21.20 -22.06 -9.04
CA ALA A 653 22.58 -21.64 -9.23
C ALA A 653 23.03 -20.67 -8.13
N ILE A 654 22.21 -19.65 -7.84
CA ILE A 654 22.45 -18.69 -6.76
C ILE A 654 22.53 -19.41 -5.41
N SER A 655 21.59 -20.30 -5.13
CA SER A 655 21.54 -21.03 -3.86
C SER A 655 22.72 -21.98 -3.67
N ASN A 656 23.14 -22.69 -4.73
CA ASN A 656 24.28 -23.59 -4.70
C ASN A 656 25.60 -22.84 -4.48
N LEU A 657 25.74 -21.65 -5.05
CA LEU A 657 26.92 -20.81 -4.84
C LEU A 657 26.95 -20.24 -3.42
N LEU A 658 25.83 -19.71 -2.93
CA LEU A 658 25.72 -19.18 -1.55
C LEU A 658 25.86 -20.26 -0.48
N LYS A 659 25.55 -21.52 -0.78
CA LYS A 659 25.78 -22.66 0.13
C LYS A 659 27.24 -23.10 0.17
N LYS A 660 28.00 -22.89 -0.92
CA LYS A 660 29.41 -23.28 -1.04
C LYS A 660 30.39 -22.18 -0.63
N SER A 661 29.92 -20.94 -0.52
CA SER A 661 30.73 -19.80 -0.08
C SER A 661 30.30 -19.34 1.32
N ASP A 662 31.25 -18.84 2.11
CA ASP A 662 30.96 -18.13 3.37
C ASP A 662 30.48 -16.68 3.12
N SER A 663 30.08 -16.35 1.88
CA SER A 663 29.70 -15.00 1.45
C SER A 663 28.19 -14.85 1.42
N THR A 664 27.70 -13.70 1.86
CA THR A 664 26.27 -13.33 1.83
C THR A 664 25.77 -13.02 0.42
N HIS A 665 26.69 -12.84 -0.53
CA HIS A 665 26.43 -12.48 -1.90
C HIS A 665 27.33 -13.22 -2.89
N VAL A 666 26.80 -13.49 -4.08
CA VAL A 666 27.51 -14.07 -5.21
C VAL A 666 27.51 -13.12 -6.38
N THR A 667 28.55 -13.14 -7.21
CA THR A 667 28.60 -12.26 -8.38
C THR A 667 27.77 -12.83 -9.52
N ILE A 668 27.19 -11.96 -10.35
CA ILE A 668 26.44 -12.38 -11.55
C ILE A 668 27.30 -13.26 -12.48
N GLY A 669 28.61 -13.04 -12.55
CA GLY A 669 29.52 -13.86 -13.35
C GLY A 669 29.71 -15.28 -12.80
N GLU A 670 29.71 -15.46 -11.48
CA GLU A 670 29.71 -16.79 -10.86
C GLU A 670 28.37 -17.50 -11.07
N VAL A 671 27.26 -16.75 -10.92
CA VAL A 671 25.91 -17.26 -11.17
C VAL A 671 25.76 -17.74 -12.61
N GLU A 672 26.25 -16.98 -13.59
CA GLU A 672 26.19 -17.35 -15.01
C GLU A 672 26.99 -18.64 -15.30
N LYS A 673 28.20 -18.77 -14.74
CA LYS A 673 29.00 -20.00 -14.88
C LYS A 673 28.28 -21.21 -14.29
N ASN A 674 27.76 -21.09 -13.07
CA ASN A 674 27.07 -22.19 -12.39
C ASN A 674 25.75 -22.55 -13.08
N TYR A 675 25.01 -21.55 -13.53
CA TYR A 675 23.79 -21.71 -14.33
C TYR A 675 24.06 -22.48 -15.63
N ASN A 676 25.14 -22.15 -16.36
CA ASN A 676 25.50 -22.86 -17.58
C ASN A 676 25.83 -24.33 -17.31
N SER A 677 26.59 -24.62 -16.24
CA SER A 677 26.88 -26.00 -15.82
C SER A 677 25.62 -26.77 -15.40
N LEU A 678 24.69 -26.13 -14.70
CA LEU A 678 23.40 -26.75 -14.34
C LEU A 678 22.53 -27.01 -15.57
N CYS A 679 22.51 -26.08 -16.54
CA CYS A 679 21.80 -26.26 -17.81
C CYS A 679 22.36 -27.46 -18.59
N GLU A 680 23.69 -27.58 -18.69
CA GLU A 680 24.36 -28.70 -19.36
C GLU A 680 24.06 -30.04 -18.67
N GLY A 681 24.18 -30.11 -17.34
CA GLY A 681 23.85 -31.31 -16.57
C GLY A 681 22.38 -31.73 -16.64
N MET A 682 21.47 -30.80 -16.93
CA MET A 682 20.03 -31.05 -17.08
C MET A 682 19.58 -31.23 -18.54
N GLY A 683 20.49 -31.16 -19.52
CA GLY A 683 20.15 -31.24 -20.94
C GLY A 683 19.28 -30.08 -21.45
N VAL A 684 19.43 -28.89 -20.86
CA VAL A 684 18.67 -27.68 -21.20
C VAL A 684 19.59 -26.67 -21.88
N ALA A 685 19.16 -26.06 -22.99
CA ALA A 685 19.93 -25.00 -23.64
C ALA A 685 20.04 -23.76 -22.74
N ALA A 686 21.26 -23.30 -22.44
CA ALA A 686 21.48 -22.15 -21.57
C ALA A 686 21.03 -20.84 -22.22
N ASN A 687 20.36 -19.98 -21.44
CA ASN A 687 20.01 -18.64 -21.88
C ASN A 687 21.26 -17.74 -22.02
N HIS A 688 21.25 -16.85 -23.00
CA HIS A 688 22.26 -15.79 -23.13
C HIS A 688 22.25 -14.84 -21.92
N HIS A 689 23.40 -14.21 -21.63
CA HIS A 689 23.61 -13.28 -20.53
C HIS A 689 22.47 -12.27 -20.31
N THR A 690 21.94 -11.67 -21.38
CA THR A 690 20.86 -10.67 -21.29
C THR A 690 19.55 -11.24 -20.74
N GLN A 691 19.27 -12.50 -21.06
CA GLN A 691 18.07 -13.21 -20.62
C GLN A 691 18.24 -13.75 -19.20
N LEU A 692 19.42 -14.27 -18.85
CA LEU A 692 19.80 -14.59 -17.47
C LEU A 692 19.71 -13.36 -16.56
N TRP A 693 20.17 -12.20 -17.04
CA TRP A 693 20.01 -10.93 -16.34
C TRP A 693 18.55 -10.49 -16.20
N SER A 694 17.69 -10.80 -17.17
CA SER A 694 16.23 -10.58 -17.05
C SER A 694 15.62 -11.47 -15.97
N ASP A 695 16.00 -12.74 -15.93
CA ASP A 695 15.52 -13.71 -14.93
C ASP A 695 15.92 -13.30 -13.51
N VAL A 696 17.17 -12.86 -13.32
CA VAL A 696 17.66 -12.28 -12.05
C VAL A 696 16.84 -11.05 -11.65
N ASN A 697 16.59 -10.10 -12.56
CA ASN A 697 15.78 -8.91 -12.25
C ASN A 697 14.31 -9.23 -11.97
N GLU A 698 13.78 -10.32 -12.50
CA GLU A 698 12.42 -10.75 -12.25
C GLU A 698 12.28 -11.44 -10.89
N LEU A 699 13.23 -12.30 -10.54
CA LEU A 699 13.36 -12.87 -9.20
C LEU A 699 13.53 -11.76 -8.15
N ALA A 700 14.30 -10.72 -8.46
CA ALA A 700 14.46 -9.56 -7.58
C ALA A 700 13.17 -8.74 -7.45
N ARG A 701 12.43 -8.53 -8.54
CA ARG A 701 11.11 -7.85 -8.52
C ARG A 701 10.05 -8.60 -7.73
N LYS A 702 10.13 -9.93 -7.72
CA LYS A 702 9.28 -10.80 -6.89
C LYS A 702 9.72 -10.82 -5.43
N GLY A 703 10.82 -10.13 -5.09
CA GLY A 703 11.37 -10.08 -3.73
C GLY A 703 12.10 -11.35 -3.31
N ILE A 704 12.35 -12.30 -4.21
CA ILE A 704 12.96 -13.60 -3.87
C ILE A 704 14.47 -13.45 -3.63
N ILE A 705 15.11 -12.58 -4.42
CA ILE A 705 16.55 -12.27 -4.35
C ILE A 705 16.78 -10.76 -4.21
N GLU A 706 17.91 -10.38 -3.64
CA GLU A 706 18.38 -9.00 -3.57
C GLU A 706 19.55 -8.81 -4.53
N THR A 707 19.68 -7.60 -5.08
CA THR A 707 20.78 -7.26 -5.96
C THR A 707 21.39 -5.93 -5.55
N GLN A 708 22.70 -5.91 -5.32
CA GLN A 708 23.47 -4.71 -5.02
C GLN A 708 24.69 -4.59 -5.94
N LEU A 709 25.27 -3.38 -6.07
CA LEU A 709 26.44 -3.16 -6.91
C LEU A 709 27.72 -3.29 -6.08
N SER A 710 28.75 -3.95 -6.61
CA SER A 710 30.03 -4.11 -5.93
C SER A 710 30.74 -2.77 -5.66
N GLY A 711 31.14 -2.54 -4.41
CA GLY A 711 31.86 -1.33 -3.95
C GLY A 711 33.36 -1.28 -4.33
N LYS A 712 34.10 -0.31 -3.76
CA LYS A 712 35.55 -0.12 -3.98
C LYS A 712 36.36 -1.26 -3.36
N GLY A 713 36.93 -2.14 -4.19
CA GLY A 713 37.81 -3.22 -3.75
C GLY A 713 37.81 -4.45 -4.67
N LEU A 714 36.73 -4.65 -5.43
CA LEU A 714 36.61 -5.74 -6.42
C LEU A 714 36.97 -5.24 -7.83
N ARG A 715 37.69 -6.07 -8.60
CA ARG A 715 38.21 -5.72 -9.94
C ARG A 715 37.07 -5.74 -10.96
N GLY A 716 36.40 -4.61 -11.15
CA GLY A 716 35.28 -4.42 -12.10
C GLY A 716 33.95 -4.11 -11.40
N ARG A 717 33.00 -3.48 -12.12
CA ARG A 717 31.62 -3.25 -11.63
C ARG A 717 30.80 -4.53 -11.88
N THR A 718 30.51 -5.30 -10.84
CA THR A 718 29.68 -6.51 -10.94
C THR A 718 28.45 -6.40 -10.06
N THR A 719 27.39 -7.12 -10.41
CA THR A 719 26.18 -7.23 -9.58
C THR A 719 26.38 -8.34 -8.58
N LEU A 720 26.26 -8.00 -7.30
CA LEU A 720 26.21 -8.92 -6.18
C LEU A 720 24.76 -9.33 -5.97
N ILE A 721 24.53 -10.62 -5.78
CA ILE A 721 23.20 -11.23 -5.70
C ILE A 721 23.12 -12.02 -4.39
N GLY A 722 22.11 -11.73 -3.58
CA GLY A 722 21.79 -12.44 -2.34
C GLY A 722 20.36 -12.99 -2.39
N LEU A 723 20.00 -13.84 -1.44
CA LEU A 723 18.60 -14.23 -1.21
C LEU A 723 17.92 -13.18 -0.31
N SER A 724 16.62 -12.90 -0.46
CA SER A 724 15.94 -11.86 0.36
C SER A 724 14.95 -12.40 1.39
N LEU A 725 14.36 -13.57 1.12
CA LEU A 725 13.22 -14.07 1.90
C LEU A 725 13.38 -15.51 2.43
N VAL A 726 14.32 -16.30 1.90
CA VAL A 726 14.46 -17.74 2.20
C VAL A 726 15.92 -18.17 2.19
N SER A 727 16.28 -19.15 3.03
CA SER A 727 17.63 -19.68 3.09
C SER A 727 18.01 -20.53 1.89
N ALA A 728 19.29 -20.49 1.49
CA ALA A 728 19.80 -21.29 0.37
C ALA A 728 19.53 -22.79 0.57
N LYS A 729 19.59 -23.30 1.80
CA LYS A 729 19.37 -24.71 2.12
C LYS A 729 17.91 -25.14 1.91
N GLU A 730 16.96 -24.34 2.39
CA GLU A 730 15.53 -24.63 2.20
C GLU A 730 15.12 -24.52 0.74
N LEU A 731 15.64 -23.51 0.04
CA LEU A 731 15.32 -23.27 -1.35
C LEU A 731 15.82 -24.41 -2.25
N ILE A 732 17.03 -24.94 -2.01
CA ILE A 732 17.55 -26.10 -2.73
C ILE A 732 16.63 -27.31 -2.52
N GLY A 733 16.26 -27.61 -1.27
CA GLY A 733 15.40 -28.76 -0.96
C GLY A 733 14.02 -28.69 -1.61
N GLU A 734 13.45 -27.48 -1.76
CA GLU A 734 12.17 -27.29 -2.44
C GLU A 734 12.30 -27.29 -3.98
N LEU A 735 13.38 -26.74 -4.52
CA LEU A 735 13.65 -26.75 -5.96
C LEU A 735 13.94 -28.17 -6.49
N GLU A 736 14.65 -29.01 -5.73
CA GLU A 736 14.93 -30.41 -6.09
C GLU A 736 13.65 -31.26 -6.12
N LYS A 737 12.75 -31.10 -5.15
CA LYS A 737 11.45 -31.80 -5.12
C LYS A 737 10.57 -31.46 -6.32
N GLY A 738 10.59 -30.20 -6.77
CA GLY A 738 9.81 -29.72 -7.91
C GLY A 738 10.35 -30.17 -9.29
N MET A 739 11.56 -30.71 -9.36
CA MET A 739 12.17 -31.17 -10.62
C MET A 739 11.98 -32.67 -10.87
N VAL A 740 11.88 -33.50 -9.82
CA VAL A 740 11.61 -34.95 -9.95
C VAL A 740 10.19 -35.23 -10.48
N THR A 741 9.24 -34.33 -10.26
CA THR A 741 7.85 -34.46 -10.70
C THR A 741 7.60 -34.04 -12.15
N GLY A 742 8.59 -33.43 -12.82
CA GLY A 742 8.45 -32.84 -14.17
C GLY A 742 8.97 -33.67 -15.35
N VAL A 743 9.42 -34.92 -15.14
CA VAL A 743 10.00 -35.79 -16.19
C VAL A 743 8.99 -36.83 -16.74
N ARG A 744 7.69 -36.66 -16.45
CA ARG A 744 6.61 -37.41 -17.15
C ARG A 744 5.55 -36.42 -17.63
N GLY A 745 5.53 -36.16 -18.94
CA GLY A 745 4.55 -35.31 -19.60
C GLY A 745 5.09 -34.77 -20.91
#